data_AF-A0AAF1BXF1-F1
#
_entry.id   AF-A0AAF1BXF1-F1
#
_cell.length_a   1.000
_cell.length_b   1.000
_cell.length_c   1.000
_cell.angle_alpha   90.00
_cell.angle_beta   90.00
_cell.angle_gamma   90.00
#
_symmetry.space_group_name_H-M   'P 1'
#
loop_
_entity.id
_entity.type
_entity.pdbx_description
1 polymer ?
#
loop_
_entity_poly.entity_id
_entity_poly.type
_entity_poly.pdbx_seq_one_letter_code
_entity_poly.pdbx_strand_id
1 'polypeptide(L)'
;MGSPNRGTPSRTSPTPNGAAEDVPVSAAPRSGLRRAVTACAVTVGASLVATSLVAAAPAATTSHAGAAAARVVPSAVTPEQEATLERYAADTYDSLAAMTDPATGLPADNIGAALDPATRSAYTSPTNIGGYLWSTVMARDLGIVTADEAYDLMSTTLATVDGLDRHEPSGMFYNWYDPATGDRVRNWPGDGAVVEQFLSSVDNGWLAAALRVVAEAEPRLADEATAIYDDMNFGVYYNADALPDRGLGLLRGGFWDEKQTEGSVPGDYLGTGQDVYYTGHHYDTTVSETRIATYLGIAEGDVPPETYYATWRTFPSTCDWAWQESRPSGVTRTYLGVDVFEGAYSYRGMSIVPGWGGSMFEALMPDMLVPESEWGPTSWGVNHPLVVEAQKQHGLDEAGYGYWGFSPASNPFGGYAEYGVDQLGMRDDGYLSDGVTNVDVDSFGCAEGTNPDPEYQDGVVTPHASFLGLSYDPEGVLANLDGLESDFDSYGPGGFYDAIAVRSGTVAQTYLSLDQSMIMAAIGNYLTDGSLQDYFVDDQLEAALRPLMEAEVFSASAEAVVPVLDSPAAGTVLTDPRTTFSGTGEPGAELTVTATPTGDVAALAVQTLCTAPVDADGAWSCDGQTTLAPGTYALAISTTSTAGVTTPGEVDVTVEVAAAPTEEPTPPVPTDPTPTDPAPAPETTAPVAPGPGGGGSTDGDGADRSAQGGDLAETGTDGAPVLAGAALLTVLLGAATVFLARRRRLG
;
A
#
# COMPACT_ATOMS: atom_id res chain seq x y z
N MET A 1 -37.36 -6.18 60.24
CA MET A 1 -37.89 -7.49 60.71
C MET A 1 -37.70 -8.46 59.55
N GLY A 2 -37.11 -9.65 59.64
CA GLY A 2 -36.33 -10.30 60.71
C GLY A 2 -35.82 -11.67 60.22
N SER A 3 -34.54 -11.97 60.41
CA SER A 3 -33.88 -13.29 60.18
C SER A 3 -34.19 -14.30 61.32
N PRO A 4 -33.56 -15.50 61.44
CA PRO A 4 -33.12 -16.55 60.47
C PRO A 4 -33.47 -18.00 60.94
N ASN A 5 -33.04 -19.05 60.20
CA ASN A 5 -32.41 -20.33 60.66
C ASN A 5 -32.28 -21.32 59.48
N ARG A 6 -31.22 -22.12 59.20
CA ARG A 6 -30.26 -22.96 59.96
C ARG A 6 -30.84 -24.24 60.60
N GLY A 7 -30.35 -25.42 60.16
CA GLY A 7 -30.56 -26.72 60.86
C GLY A 7 -30.21 -27.99 60.06
N THR A 8 -28.98 -28.51 60.21
CA THR A 8 -28.56 -29.92 59.93
C THR A 8 -28.72 -30.78 61.22
N PRO A 9 -28.26 -32.06 61.39
CA PRO A 9 -27.67 -33.08 60.48
C PRO A 9 -28.20 -34.56 60.68
N SER A 10 -27.61 -35.53 59.94
CA SER A 10 -26.98 -36.79 60.47
C SER A 10 -27.32 -38.19 59.85
N ARG A 11 -26.25 -38.82 59.32
CA ARG A 11 -25.82 -40.26 59.26
C ARG A 11 -26.82 -41.43 59.45
N THR A 12 -26.70 -42.46 58.59
CA THR A 12 -25.96 -43.74 58.83
C THR A 12 -25.79 -44.62 57.57
N SER A 13 -24.68 -45.37 57.48
CA SER A 13 -24.35 -46.39 56.44
C SER A 13 -24.74 -47.82 56.92
N PRO A 14 -24.68 -48.90 56.09
CA PRO A 14 -23.38 -49.55 55.74
C PRO A 14 -23.23 -50.20 54.34
N THR A 15 -21.97 -50.49 54.02
CA THR A 15 -21.35 -51.24 52.88
C THR A 15 -21.46 -52.79 53.05
N PRO A 16 -20.94 -53.71 52.18
CA PRO A 16 -19.84 -53.61 51.17
C PRO A 16 -20.15 -54.26 49.78
N ASN A 17 -19.29 -54.23 48.74
CA ASN A 17 -17.92 -54.78 48.62
C ASN A 17 -17.24 -54.37 47.28
N GLY A 18 -15.90 -54.43 47.21
CA GLY A 18 -15.15 -54.57 45.96
C GLY A 18 -14.26 -53.36 45.59
N ALA A 19 -12.95 -53.47 45.83
CA ALA A 19 -11.98 -52.40 45.59
C ALA A 19 -11.15 -52.60 44.30
N ALA A 20 -10.73 -51.49 43.71
CA ALA A 20 -9.44 -51.35 43.03
C ALA A 20 -8.97 -49.89 43.21
N GLU A 21 -7.86 -49.73 43.91
CA GLU A 21 -7.18 -48.49 44.30
C GLU A 21 -6.52 -47.77 43.10
N ASP A 22 -5.99 -46.54 43.17
CA ASP A 22 -6.37 -45.25 43.79
C ASP A 22 -5.23 -44.28 43.38
N VAL A 23 -5.49 -43.16 42.68
CA VAL A 23 -5.64 -41.78 43.23
C VAL A 23 -4.36 -40.90 43.06
N PRO A 24 -4.50 -39.57 42.89
CA PRO A 24 -3.53 -38.72 42.18
C PRO A 24 -2.84 -37.73 43.15
N VAL A 25 -2.51 -36.49 42.73
CA VAL A 25 -2.59 -35.25 43.56
C VAL A 25 -2.40 -34.00 42.69
N SER A 26 -3.13 -32.93 43.01
CA SER A 26 -2.94 -31.55 42.51
C SER A 26 -2.42 -30.67 43.65
N ALA A 27 -1.48 -29.75 43.37
CA ALA A 27 -1.30 -28.46 44.06
C ALA A 27 -0.11 -27.65 43.48
N ALA A 28 -0.30 -26.34 43.33
CA ALA A 28 0.76 -25.33 43.18
C ALA A 28 1.36 -24.95 44.56
N PRO A 29 2.17 -23.88 44.75
CA PRO A 29 3.08 -23.16 43.84
C PRO A 29 4.55 -23.22 44.35
N ARG A 30 5.54 -22.63 43.64
CA ARG A 30 6.88 -22.38 44.23
C ARG A 30 7.57 -21.10 43.77
N SER A 31 7.90 -20.28 44.77
CA SER A 31 8.81 -19.13 44.71
C SER A 31 10.30 -19.53 44.67
N GLY A 32 11.06 -18.89 43.78
CA GLY A 32 12.42 -18.38 43.99
C GLY A 32 13.59 -19.30 44.41
N LEU A 33 14.69 -19.23 43.66
CA LEU A 33 16.02 -19.06 44.28
C LEU A 33 17.05 -18.44 43.32
N ARG A 34 17.65 -17.31 43.74
CA ARG A 34 18.86 -16.74 43.11
C ARG A 34 20.06 -17.68 43.34
N ARG A 35 20.95 -17.79 42.35
CA ARG A 35 22.37 -18.12 42.58
C ARG A 35 23.25 -17.23 41.73
N ALA A 36 24.37 -16.78 42.31
CA ALA A 36 25.30 -15.84 41.69
C ALA A 36 26.74 -16.38 41.80
N VAL A 37 27.62 -15.78 40.98
CA VAL A 37 29.08 -15.80 41.07
C VAL A 37 29.77 -17.13 40.73
N THR A 38 30.57 -17.11 39.64
CA THR A 38 32.05 -17.11 39.75
C THR A 38 32.66 -16.56 38.47
N ALA A 39 33.45 -15.50 38.59
CA ALA A 39 34.26 -14.93 37.51
C ALA A 39 35.64 -15.59 37.46
N CYS A 40 36.20 -15.74 36.26
CA CYS A 40 37.63 -16.00 36.04
C CYS A 40 38.12 -15.14 34.88
N ALA A 41 38.96 -14.14 35.18
CA ALA A 41 39.66 -13.34 34.19
C ALA A 41 41.00 -13.99 33.82
N VAL A 42 41.34 -14.02 32.52
CA VAL A 42 42.70 -14.25 32.04
C VAL A 42 43.00 -13.27 30.90
N THR A 43 43.97 -12.38 31.11
CA THR A 43 44.48 -11.41 30.14
C THR A 43 45.92 -11.75 29.74
N VAL A 44 46.16 -12.15 28.49
CA VAL A 44 47.38 -12.01 27.66
C VAL A 44 46.94 -12.35 26.22
N GLY A 45 47.33 -11.68 25.13
CA GLY A 45 48.21 -10.53 24.90
C GLY A 45 48.46 -10.42 23.38
N ALA A 46 48.68 -9.21 22.86
CA ALA A 46 48.74 -8.97 21.41
C ALA A 46 50.02 -9.49 20.73
N SER A 47 49.94 -9.83 19.43
CA SER A 47 51.06 -9.80 18.48
C SER A 47 50.58 -9.80 17.03
N LEU A 48 51.04 -8.82 16.25
CA LEU A 48 50.89 -8.80 14.79
C LEU A 48 51.85 -9.81 14.12
N VAL A 49 51.38 -10.50 13.08
CA VAL A 49 52.26 -11.02 12.01
C VAL A 49 51.60 -10.77 10.67
N ALA A 50 52.19 -9.88 9.88
CA ALA A 50 51.84 -9.72 8.47
C ALA A 50 52.55 -10.82 7.65
N THR A 51 51.80 -11.52 6.79
CA THR A 51 52.41 -12.35 5.74
C THR A 51 51.64 -12.19 4.44
N SER A 52 52.25 -11.48 3.49
CA SER A 52 51.76 -11.30 2.13
C SER A 52 51.92 -12.58 1.31
N LEU A 53 50.87 -13.02 0.61
CA LEU A 53 50.94 -14.02 -0.44
C LEU A 53 50.12 -13.54 -1.65
N VAL A 54 50.82 -13.33 -2.77
CA VAL A 54 50.24 -12.90 -4.04
C VAL A 54 49.93 -14.14 -4.89
N ALA A 55 48.69 -14.24 -5.38
CA ALA A 55 48.32 -15.13 -6.48
C ALA A 55 47.23 -14.47 -7.34
N ALA A 56 47.56 -14.20 -8.60
CA ALA A 56 46.66 -13.78 -9.68
C ALA A 56 46.04 -15.04 -10.34
N ALA A 57 44.92 -15.05 -11.07
CA ALA A 57 43.82 -14.13 -11.40
C ALA A 57 42.70 -14.99 -12.06
N PRO A 58 41.82 -14.46 -12.93
CA PRO A 58 40.63 -13.69 -12.62
C PRO A 58 39.34 -14.54 -12.73
N ALA A 59 38.30 -14.16 -12.00
CA ALA A 59 36.92 -14.55 -12.31
C ALA A 59 36.11 -13.26 -12.52
N ALA A 60 35.36 -13.19 -13.62
CA ALA A 60 34.56 -12.01 -13.94
C ALA A 60 33.35 -11.94 -13.00
N THR A 61 33.41 -11.05 -12.01
CA THR A 61 32.21 -10.56 -11.34
C THR A 61 31.63 -9.44 -12.20
N THR A 62 30.65 -9.76 -13.03
CA THR A 62 29.74 -8.77 -13.61
C THR A 62 29.02 -8.09 -12.47
N SER A 63 29.39 -6.84 -12.22
CA SER A 63 28.71 -5.99 -11.25
C SER A 63 27.30 -5.70 -11.74
N HIS A 64 26.33 -6.50 -11.28
CA HIS A 64 24.93 -6.10 -11.26
C HIS A 64 24.78 -5.00 -10.20
N ALA A 65 25.31 -3.82 -10.53
CA ALA A 65 24.84 -2.59 -9.93
C ALA A 65 23.49 -2.29 -10.58
N GLY A 66 22.46 -3.06 -10.18
CA GLY A 66 21.10 -2.54 -10.26
C GLY A 66 21.10 -1.21 -9.51
N ALA A 67 20.43 -0.22 -10.06
CA ALA A 67 20.19 1.03 -9.37
C ALA A 67 19.20 0.78 -8.22
N ALA A 68 19.70 0.16 -7.14
CA ALA A 68 19.12 0.37 -5.83
C ALA A 68 19.06 1.88 -5.66
N ALA A 69 17.85 2.41 -5.46
CA ALA A 69 17.61 3.83 -5.22
C ALA A 69 18.67 4.30 -4.22
N ALA A 70 19.57 5.17 -4.68
CA ALA A 70 20.76 5.49 -3.90
C ALA A 70 20.26 6.12 -2.61
N ARG A 71 20.43 5.42 -1.48
CA ARG A 71 19.96 5.83 -0.15
C ARG A 71 20.25 7.32 -0.01
N VAL A 72 19.21 8.14 -0.06
CA VAL A 72 19.31 9.56 0.26
C VAL A 72 19.58 9.56 1.76
N VAL A 73 20.86 9.43 2.10
CA VAL A 73 21.34 9.69 3.45
C VAL A 73 20.96 11.14 3.68
N PRO A 74 20.02 11.44 4.60
CA PRO A 74 19.53 12.79 4.75
C PRO A 74 20.72 13.73 4.94
N SER A 75 20.70 14.87 4.22
CA SER A 75 21.56 16.00 4.54
C SER A 75 21.48 16.21 6.05
N ALA A 76 22.60 16.11 6.76
CA ALA A 76 22.59 16.25 8.21
C ALA A 76 21.88 17.56 8.59
N VAL A 77 20.81 17.44 9.38
CA VAL A 77 19.86 18.52 9.68
C VAL A 77 20.63 19.78 10.07
N THR A 78 20.34 20.89 9.41
CA THR A 78 20.95 22.17 9.84
C THR A 78 20.37 22.57 11.19
N PRO A 79 21.14 23.23 12.09
CA PRO A 79 20.61 23.68 13.38
C PRO A 79 19.38 24.59 13.25
N GLU A 80 19.26 25.31 12.13
CA GLU A 80 18.09 26.11 11.78
C GLU A 80 16.84 25.25 11.44
N GLN A 81 17.01 24.12 10.75
CA GLN A 81 15.93 23.17 10.48
C GLN A 81 15.53 22.40 11.76
N GLU A 82 16.51 21.98 12.56
CA GLU A 82 16.31 21.34 13.87
C GLU A 82 15.47 22.25 14.79
N ALA A 83 15.88 23.51 14.99
CA ALA A 83 15.12 24.48 15.79
C ALA A 83 13.73 24.82 15.22
N THR A 84 13.52 24.65 13.91
CA THR A 84 12.20 24.83 13.27
C THR A 84 11.29 23.65 13.58
N LEU A 85 11.81 22.42 13.52
CA LEU A 85 11.10 21.20 13.90
C LEU A 85 10.80 21.15 15.40
N GLU A 86 11.75 21.56 16.26
CA GLU A 86 11.53 21.71 17.72
C GLU A 86 10.36 22.66 18.02
N ARG A 87 10.28 23.81 17.33
CA ARG A 87 9.14 24.74 17.43
C ARG A 87 7.84 24.06 16.99
N TYR A 88 7.84 23.44 15.82
CA TYR A 88 6.66 22.75 15.30
C TYR A 88 6.14 21.69 16.27
N ALA A 89 7.01 20.87 16.86
CA ALA A 89 6.63 19.88 17.87
C ALA A 89 6.10 20.52 19.17
N ALA A 90 6.74 21.58 19.66
CA ALA A 90 6.28 22.27 20.87
C ALA A 90 4.87 22.88 20.70
N ASP A 91 4.66 23.63 19.62
CA ASP A 91 3.38 24.29 19.35
C ASP A 91 2.28 23.23 19.01
N THR A 92 2.62 22.17 18.26
CA THR A 92 1.69 21.03 18.03
C THR A 92 1.33 20.31 19.33
N TYR A 93 2.28 20.09 20.26
CA TYR A 93 1.99 19.45 21.54
C TYR A 93 1.07 20.32 22.43
N ASP A 94 1.20 21.65 22.36
CA ASP A 94 0.27 22.57 23.03
C ASP A 94 -1.18 22.37 22.54
N SER A 95 -1.42 22.01 21.27
CA SER A 95 -2.77 21.65 20.78
C SER A 95 -3.29 20.34 21.39
N LEU A 96 -2.43 19.31 21.49
CA LEU A 96 -2.78 18.01 22.08
C LEU A 96 -3.07 18.14 23.57
N ALA A 97 -2.21 18.85 24.31
CA ALA A 97 -2.44 19.18 25.72
C ALA A 97 -3.71 20.03 25.90
N ALA A 98 -4.02 20.93 24.95
CA ALA A 98 -5.25 21.70 24.95
C ALA A 98 -6.50 20.87 24.57
N MET A 99 -6.38 19.78 23.81
CA MET A 99 -7.48 18.83 23.55
C MET A 99 -7.77 17.94 24.77
N THR A 100 -6.76 17.59 25.57
CA THR A 100 -6.88 16.63 26.68
C THR A 100 -7.64 17.16 27.89
N ASP A 101 -8.64 16.39 28.37
CA ASP A 101 -9.28 16.66 29.65
C ASP A 101 -8.35 16.32 30.83
N PRO A 102 -8.07 17.28 31.73
CA PRO A 102 -7.08 17.08 32.79
C PRO A 102 -7.58 16.20 33.95
N ALA A 103 -8.85 15.79 33.98
CA ALA A 103 -9.38 14.88 35.00
C ALA A 103 -9.34 13.41 34.55
N THR A 104 -9.44 13.15 33.24
CA THR A 104 -9.45 11.79 32.65
C THR A 104 -8.17 11.45 31.89
N GLY A 105 -7.41 12.45 31.42
CA GLY A 105 -6.29 12.23 30.51
C GLY A 105 -6.72 11.91 29.07
N LEU A 106 -8.01 11.97 28.73
CA LEU A 106 -8.48 11.66 27.38
C LEU A 106 -8.42 12.91 26.47
N PRO A 107 -7.77 12.83 25.28
CA PRO A 107 -7.85 13.88 24.27
C PRO A 107 -9.27 13.97 23.70
N ALA A 108 -9.79 15.18 23.48
CA ALA A 108 -10.91 15.37 22.58
C ALA A 108 -10.49 15.11 21.12
N ASP A 109 -11.40 14.64 20.28
CA ASP A 109 -11.15 14.42 18.84
C ASP A 109 -10.69 15.70 18.10
N ASN A 110 -11.21 16.87 18.50
CA ASN A 110 -10.82 18.15 17.91
C ASN A 110 -10.99 19.33 18.86
N ILE A 111 -10.31 20.44 18.57
CA ILE A 111 -10.47 21.74 19.25
C ILE A 111 -10.36 22.91 18.26
N GLY A 112 -11.10 23.99 18.52
CA GLY A 112 -11.07 25.18 17.68
C GLY A 112 -9.78 25.99 17.81
N ALA A 113 -9.49 26.80 16.80
CA ALA A 113 -8.24 27.55 16.61
C ALA A 113 -7.67 28.36 17.78
N ALA A 114 -8.50 28.77 18.74
CA ALA A 114 -8.10 29.56 19.90
C ALA A 114 -7.66 28.70 21.10
N LEU A 115 -7.65 27.37 20.97
CA LEU A 115 -7.39 26.39 22.04
C LEU A 115 -8.30 26.58 23.28
N ASP A 116 -9.52 27.10 23.10
CA ASP A 116 -10.49 27.24 24.18
C ASP A 116 -11.07 25.86 24.55
N PRO A 117 -10.90 25.36 25.79
CA PRO A 117 -11.47 24.09 26.22
C PRO A 117 -12.99 23.97 26.03
N ALA A 118 -13.71 25.09 25.94
CA ALA A 118 -15.15 25.11 25.61
C ALA A 118 -15.47 24.76 24.15
N THR A 119 -14.45 24.65 23.29
CA THR A 119 -14.56 24.25 21.87
C THR A 119 -14.07 22.84 21.58
N ARG A 120 -13.64 22.09 22.60
CA ARG A 120 -13.34 20.66 22.49
C ARG A 120 -14.57 19.90 22.00
N SER A 121 -14.38 18.93 21.12
CA SER A 121 -15.42 17.95 20.81
C SER A 121 -15.80 17.13 22.04
N ALA A 122 -17.06 16.73 22.13
CA ALA A 122 -17.59 15.89 23.21
C ALA A 122 -17.50 14.38 22.88
N TYR A 123 -16.47 13.99 22.13
CA TYR A 123 -16.18 12.61 21.77
C TYR A 123 -14.68 12.43 21.47
N THR A 124 -14.19 11.19 21.62
CA THR A 124 -12.83 10.74 21.25
C THR A 124 -12.83 9.27 20.89
N SER A 125 -11.77 8.81 20.22
CA SER A 125 -11.60 7.43 19.75
C SER A 125 -10.38 6.75 20.38
N PRO A 126 -10.30 5.40 20.33
CA PRO A 126 -9.09 4.67 20.72
C PRO A 126 -7.84 5.14 19.95
N THR A 127 -7.98 5.49 18.66
CA THR A 127 -6.89 6.09 17.87
C THR A 127 -6.40 7.40 18.48
N ASN A 128 -7.30 8.33 18.82
CA ASN A 128 -6.92 9.64 19.40
C ASN A 128 -6.23 9.45 20.77
N ILE A 129 -6.73 8.54 21.60
CA ILE A 129 -6.13 8.18 22.90
C ILE A 129 -4.71 7.63 22.70
N GLY A 130 -4.52 6.69 21.77
CA GLY A 130 -3.19 6.19 21.41
C GLY A 130 -2.27 7.31 20.90
N GLY A 131 -2.81 8.18 20.05
CA GLY A 131 -2.15 9.37 19.52
C GLY A 131 -1.56 10.27 20.60
N TYR A 132 -2.36 10.58 21.61
CA TYR A 132 -1.92 11.39 22.75
C TYR A 132 -0.86 10.70 23.61
N LEU A 133 -0.94 9.38 23.79
CA LEU A 133 0.05 8.60 24.54
C LEU A 133 1.42 8.62 23.86
N TRP A 134 1.54 8.26 22.58
CA TRP A 134 2.84 8.31 21.88
C TRP A 134 3.36 9.74 21.73
N SER A 135 2.47 10.72 21.54
CA SER A 135 2.84 12.14 21.48
C SER A 135 3.40 12.64 22.81
N THR A 136 2.92 12.12 23.95
CA THR A 136 3.45 12.46 25.27
C THR A 136 4.82 11.82 25.52
N VAL A 137 5.08 10.64 24.97
CA VAL A 137 6.43 10.04 24.93
C VAL A 137 7.38 10.91 24.08
N MET A 138 6.99 11.28 22.85
CA MET A 138 7.82 12.15 22.01
C MET A 138 8.04 13.54 22.62
N ALA A 139 7.01 14.13 23.24
CA ALA A 139 7.15 15.42 23.94
C ALA A 139 8.12 15.35 25.12
N ARG A 140 8.22 14.21 25.81
CA ARG A 140 9.23 13.97 26.85
C ARG A 140 10.64 13.90 26.26
N ASP A 141 10.80 13.17 25.15
CA ASP A 141 12.12 12.88 24.57
C ASP A 141 12.70 14.09 23.83
N LEU A 142 11.84 14.92 23.23
CA LEU A 142 12.16 16.26 22.72
C LEU A 142 12.31 17.32 23.84
N GLY A 143 12.02 16.97 25.11
CA GLY A 143 12.19 17.87 26.25
C GLY A 143 11.14 18.98 26.38
N ILE A 144 10.01 18.87 25.66
CA ILE A 144 8.85 19.77 25.76
C ILE A 144 8.16 19.62 27.12
N VAL A 145 8.06 18.38 27.63
CA VAL A 145 7.62 18.07 29.00
C VAL A 145 8.69 17.31 29.77
N THR A 146 8.68 17.41 31.11
CA THR A 146 9.62 16.63 31.93
C THR A 146 9.18 15.16 32.07
N ALA A 147 10.12 14.28 32.40
CA ALA A 147 9.84 12.86 32.61
C ALA A 147 8.86 12.56 33.76
N ASP A 148 8.70 13.44 34.74
CA ASP A 148 7.68 13.26 35.78
C ASP A 148 6.31 13.79 35.33
N GLU A 149 6.25 14.88 34.54
CA GLU A 149 5.00 15.37 33.93
C GLU A 149 4.45 14.35 32.92
N ALA A 150 5.30 13.82 32.03
CA ALA A 150 4.91 12.78 31.07
C ALA A 150 4.36 11.52 31.77
N TYR A 151 4.98 11.10 32.88
CA TYR A 151 4.49 10.00 33.71
C TYR A 151 3.11 10.30 34.32
N ASP A 152 2.92 11.47 34.93
CA ASP A 152 1.63 11.84 35.54
C ASP A 152 0.51 11.92 34.48
N LEU A 153 0.80 12.43 33.27
CA LEU A 153 -0.14 12.50 32.14
C LEU A 153 -0.51 11.10 31.61
N MET A 154 0.48 10.26 31.29
CA MET A 154 0.24 8.90 30.80
C MET A 154 -0.45 8.04 31.88
N SER A 155 -0.04 8.16 33.15
CA SER A 155 -0.67 7.44 34.27
C SER A 155 -2.15 7.81 34.43
N THR A 156 -2.49 9.09 34.28
CA THR A 156 -3.89 9.55 34.32
C THR A 156 -4.69 8.96 33.16
N THR A 157 -4.13 8.98 31.95
CA THR A 157 -4.76 8.43 30.75
C THR A 157 -4.99 6.92 30.88
N LEU A 158 -3.96 6.14 31.21
CA LEU A 158 -4.06 4.68 31.38
C LEU A 158 -5.06 4.28 32.47
N ALA A 159 -5.08 5.00 33.60
CA ALA A 159 -6.02 4.74 34.69
C ALA A 159 -7.49 4.98 34.28
N THR A 160 -7.75 5.86 33.32
CA THR A 160 -9.08 5.99 32.71
C THR A 160 -9.35 4.90 31.68
N VAL A 161 -8.37 4.60 30.80
CA VAL A 161 -8.50 3.58 29.74
C VAL A 161 -8.82 2.19 30.31
N ASP A 162 -8.15 1.77 31.39
CA ASP A 162 -8.44 0.52 32.13
C ASP A 162 -9.90 0.43 32.60
N GLY A 163 -10.53 1.58 32.89
CA GLY A 163 -11.92 1.70 33.35
C GLY A 163 -12.97 1.90 32.25
N LEU A 164 -12.59 1.99 30.97
CA LEU A 164 -13.55 2.22 29.88
C LEU A 164 -14.41 0.99 29.61
N ASP A 165 -15.68 1.24 29.27
CA ASP A 165 -16.62 0.22 28.78
C ASP A 165 -16.11 -0.36 27.45
N ARG A 166 -15.87 -1.67 27.38
CA ARG A 166 -15.24 -2.38 26.24
C ARG A 166 -15.82 -3.79 26.08
N HIS A 167 -15.65 -4.42 24.92
CA HIS A 167 -16.20 -5.75 24.66
C HIS A 167 -15.36 -6.83 25.38
N GLU A 168 -15.75 -7.15 26.62
CA GLU A 168 -15.01 -8.07 27.52
C GLU A 168 -14.53 -9.38 26.85
N PRO A 169 -15.29 -10.08 25.97
CA PRO A 169 -14.81 -11.32 25.35
C PRO A 169 -13.59 -11.18 24.43
N SER A 170 -13.26 -9.97 23.97
CA SER A 170 -12.12 -9.71 23.07
C SER A 170 -11.19 -8.57 23.54
N GLY A 171 -11.50 -7.92 24.66
CA GLY A 171 -10.79 -6.74 25.19
C GLY A 171 -10.89 -5.47 24.34
N MET A 172 -11.50 -5.53 23.15
CA MET A 172 -11.57 -4.43 22.19
C MET A 172 -12.49 -3.31 22.66
N PHE A 173 -12.04 -2.07 22.43
CA PHE A 173 -12.71 -0.82 22.75
C PHE A 173 -13.69 -0.41 21.64
N TYR A 174 -14.72 0.34 22.03
CA TYR A 174 -15.66 0.95 21.09
C TYR A 174 -15.06 2.21 20.48
N ASN A 175 -15.56 2.62 19.32
CA ASN A 175 -15.01 3.76 18.59
C ASN A 175 -15.15 5.12 19.28
N TRP A 176 -16.10 5.32 20.21
CA TRP A 176 -16.45 6.66 20.70
C TRP A 176 -16.73 6.74 22.21
N TYR A 177 -15.96 7.57 22.91
CA TYR A 177 -16.10 7.89 24.35
C TYR A 177 -16.18 9.41 24.59
N ASP A 178 -16.87 9.87 25.63
CA ASP A 178 -16.86 11.27 26.08
C ASP A 178 -15.53 11.55 26.80
N PRO A 179 -14.69 12.51 26.34
CA PRO A 179 -13.39 12.79 26.94
C PRO A 179 -13.48 13.22 28.41
N ALA A 180 -14.57 13.89 28.81
CA ALA A 180 -14.72 14.45 30.15
C ALA A 180 -15.24 13.44 31.18
N THR A 181 -15.74 12.27 30.76
CA THR A 181 -16.27 11.25 31.69
C THR A 181 -15.80 9.82 31.45
N GLY A 182 -15.29 9.50 30.26
CA GLY A 182 -15.03 8.12 29.82
C GLY A 182 -16.29 7.32 29.47
N ASP A 183 -17.48 7.93 29.51
CA ASP A 183 -18.72 7.24 29.12
C ASP A 183 -18.77 6.99 27.61
N ARG A 184 -19.21 5.81 27.21
CA ARG A 184 -19.42 5.45 25.80
C ARG A 184 -20.47 6.34 25.14
N VAL A 185 -20.15 6.96 24.01
CA VAL A 185 -21.07 7.86 23.28
C VAL A 185 -22.16 7.02 22.61
N ARG A 186 -23.42 7.25 23.02
CA ARG A 186 -24.61 6.58 22.46
C ARG A 186 -25.41 7.44 21.50
N ASN A 187 -25.24 8.75 21.56
CA ASN A 187 -25.89 9.72 20.70
C ASN A 187 -24.90 10.81 20.31
N TRP A 188 -24.82 11.15 19.03
CA TRP A 188 -23.91 12.16 18.51
C TRP A 188 -24.17 13.53 19.18
N PRO A 189 -23.13 14.18 19.72
CA PRO A 189 -23.25 15.55 20.22
C PRO A 189 -23.68 16.50 19.11
N GLY A 190 -24.77 17.24 19.34
CA GLY A 190 -25.34 18.16 18.35
C GLY A 190 -26.73 17.71 17.87
N ASP A 191 -26.80 16.80 16.90
CA ASP A 191 -28.07 16.36 16.30
C ASP A 191 -28.81 15.27 17.10
N GLY A 192 -28.09 14.56 17.97
CA GLY A 192 -28.62 13.47 18.80
C GLY A 192 -28.86 12.15 18.05
N ALA A 193 -28.35 12.00 16.82
CA ALA A 193 -28.43 10.74 16.08
C ALA A 193 -27.78 9.59 16.88
N VAL A 194 -28.33 8.38 16.78
CA VAL A 194 -27.80 7.22 17.53
C VAL A 194 -26.44 6.83 16.94
N VAL A 195 -25.45 6.65 17.81
CA VAL A 195 -24.11 6.17 17.42
C VAL A 195 -24.17 4.65 17.30
N GLU A 196 -23.83 4.10 16.14
CA GLU A 196 -23.60 2.67 16.01
C GLU A 196 -22.36 2.29 16.85
N GLN A 197 -22.53 1.37 17.79
CA GLN A 197 -21.55 1.01 18.82
C GLN A 197 -20.49 0.07 18.22
N PHE A 198 -19.75 0.59 17.25
CA PHE A 198 -18.76 -0.12 16.46
C PHE A 198 -17.46 -0.33 17.25
N LEU A 199 -16.78 -1.43 16.93
CA LEU A 199 -15.44 -1.79 17.40
C LEU A 199 -14.54 -1.99 16.17
N SER A 200 -13.94 -0.91 15.71
CA SER A 200 -13.00 -0.85 14.59
C SER A 200 -11.71 -1.62 14.88
N SER A 201 -11.24 -2.42 13.91
CA SER A 201 -9.92 -3.07 14.01
C SER A 201 -8.77 -2.07 13.88
N VAL A 202 -8.99 -0.95 13.20
CA VAL A 202 -8.02 0.13 13.00
C VAL A 202 -7.78 0.89 14.30
N ASP A 203 -8.86 1.35 14.95
CA ASP A 203 -8.75 2.16 16.17
C ASP A 203 -8.15 1.36 17.33
N ASN A 204 -8.54 0.10 17.46
CA ASN A 204 -7.95 -0.81 18.43
C ASN A 204 -6.49 -1.13 18.10
N GLY A 205 -6.12 -1.22 16.81
CA GLY A 205 -4.73 -1.35 16.37
C GLY A 205 -3.84 -0.19 16.84
N TRP A 206 -4.30 1.05 16.65
CA TRP A 206 -3.53 2.24 17.06
C TRP A 206 -3.47 2.43 18.58
N LEU A 207 -4.54 2.11 19.32
CA LEU A 207 -4.48 2.11 20.79
C LEU A 207 -3.51 1.05 21.31
N ALA A 208 -3.61 -0.19 20.81
CA ALA A 208 -2.73 -1.28 21.21
C ALA A 208 -1.25 -0.97 20.89
N ALA A 209 -0.99 -0.32 19.76
CA ALA A 209 0.35 0.11 19.40
C ALA A 209 0.91 1.17 20.37
N ALA A 210 0.09 2.15 20.77
CA ALA A 210 0.47 3.12 21.78
C ALA A 210 0.73 2.49 23.16
N LEU A 211 -0.03 1.45 23.55
CA LEU A 211 0.19 0.73 24.81
C LEU A 211 1.56 0.04 24.84
N ARG A 212 2.00 -0.57 23.73
CA ARG A 212 3.36 -1.13 23.59
C ARG A 212 4.43 -0.04 23.74
N VAL A 213 4.27 1.07 23.01
CA VAL A 213 5.17 2.24 23.10
C VAL A 213 5.30 2.74 24.54
N VAL A 214 4.19 2.89 25.27
CA VAL A 214 4.24 3.34 26.68
C VAL A 214 4.91 2.31 27.59
N ALA A 215 4.70 1.01 27.33
CA ALA A 215 5.27 -0.06 28.15
C ALA A 215 6.81 -0.11 28.09
N GLU A 216 7.41 0.07 26.91
CA GLU A 216 8.87 0.15 26.77
C GLU A 216 9.39 1.55 27.16
N ALA A 217 8.73 2.62 26.70
CA ALA A 217 9.22 3.98 26.90
C ALA A 217 9.15 4.45 28.35
N GLU A 218 8.17 4.01 29.15
CA GLU A 218 8.03 4.40 30.56
C GLU A 218 7.89 3.16 31.47
N PRO A 219 9.01 2.57 31.92
CA PRO A 219 9.02 1.38 32.77
C PRO A 219 8.31 1.51 34.12
N ARG A 220 7.88 2.72 34.54
CA ARG A 220 7.00 2.92 35.71
C ARG A 220 5.52 2.63 35.43
N LEU A 221 5.13 2.48 34.16
CA LEU A 221 3.76 2.22 33.69
C LEU A 221 3.66 0.93 32.85
N ALA A 222 4.75 0.15 32.75
CA ALA A 222 4.82 -1.03 31.91
C ALA A 222 3.82 -2.12 32.32
N ASP A 223 3.68 -2.40 33.62
CA ASP A 223 2.73 -3.39 34.13
C ASP A 223 1.28 -2.97 33.80
N GLU A 224 0.94 -1.68 33.94
CA GLU A 224 -0.38 -1.12 33.63
C GLU A 224 -0.70 -1.14 32.12
N ALA A 225 0.22 -0.66 31.27
CA ALA A 225 0.02 -0.64 29.83
C ALA A 225 -0.05 -2.05 29.22
N THR A 226 0.81 -2.96 29.69
CA THR A 226 0.81 -4.37 29.26
C THR A 226 -0.48 -5.07 29.68
N ALA A 227 -1.02 -4.81 30.88
CA ALA A 227 -2.27 -5.43 31.33
C ALA A 227 -3.47 -5.04 30.44
N ILE A 228 -3.53 -3.80 29.94
CA ILE A 228 -4.57 -3.37 29.01
C ILE A 228 -4.37 -4.03 27.63
N TYR A 229 -3.13 -4.11 27.16
CA TYR A 229 -2.75 -4.72 25.89
C TYR A 229 -3.03 -6.23 25.84
N ASP A 230 -2.64 -6.98 26.87
CA ASP A 230 -2.78 -8.45 26.97
C ASP A 230 -4.26 -8.92 26.89
N ASP A 231 -5.22 -8.05 27.23
CA ASP A 231 -6.65 -8.34 27.10
C ASP A 231 -7.15 -8.23 25.64
N MET A 232 -6.45 -7.51 24.75
CA MET A 232 -6.89 -7.19 23.39
C MET A 232 -6.56 -8.33 22.41
N ASN A 233 -7.53 -9.20 22.13
CA ASN A 233 -7.35 -10.30 21.18
C ASN A 233 -7.71 -9.90 19.73
N PHE A 234 -6.70 -9.73 18.88
CA PHE A 234 -6.86 -9.35 17.46
C PHE A 234 -7.46 -10.47 16.60
N GLY A 235 -7.41 -11.71 17.08
CA GLY A 235 -8.10 -12.85 16.47
C GLY A 235 -9.61 -12.65 16.31
N VAL A 236 -10.23 -11.74 17.08
CA VAL A 236 -11.64 -11.36 16.92
C VAL A 236 -11.94 -10.78 15.53
N TYR A 237 -10.95 -10.14 14.89
CA TYR A 237 -11.13 -9.57 13.55
C TYR A 237 -10.78 -10.56 12.43
N TYR A 238 -10.08 -11.66 12.73
CA TYR A 238 -9.53 -12.54 11.72
C TYR A 238 -10.57 -13.52 11.15
N ASN A 239 -10.94 -13.31 9.89
CA ASN A 239 -11.75 -14.25 9.14
C ASN A 239 -10.86 -15.20 8.33
N ALA A 240 -10.65 -16.42 8.83
CA ALA A 240 -9.87 -17.45 8.14
C ALA A 240 -10.41 -17.82 6.74
N ASP A 241 -11.72 -17.64 6.51
CA ASP A 241 -12.42 -17.95 5.25
C ASP A 241 -12.62 -16.70 4.36
N ALA A 242 -11.79 -15.65 4.50
CA ALA A 242 -11.96 -14.40 3.74
C ALA A 242 -11.72 -14.55 2.24
N LEU A 243 -10.70 -15.31 1.84
CA LEU A 243 -10.31 -15.57 0.46
C LEU A 243 -10.33 -17.09 0.19
N PRO A 244 -11.51 -17.73 0.12
CA PRO A 244 -11.63 -19.19 0.06
C PRO A 244 -10.99 -19.80 -1.19
N ASP A 245 -10.95 -19.08 -2.31
CA ASP A 245 -10.30 -19.53 -3.54
C ASP A 245 -8.75 -19.50 -3.47
N ARG A 246 -8.18 -18.71 -2.55
CA ARG A 246 -6.74 -18.67 -2.24
C ARG A 246 -6.37 -19.48 -1.00
N GLY A 247 -7.36 -19.87 -0.17
CA GLY A 247 -7.14 -20.53 1.12
C GLY A 247 -6.55 -19.62 2.19
N LEU A 248 -6.85 -18.32 2.14
CA LEU A 248 -6.28 -17.29 3.01
C LEU A 248 -7.35 -16.53 3.78
N GLY A 249 -6.99 -16.05 4.97
CA GLY A 249 -7.81 -15.16 5.77
C GLY A 249 -7.35 -13.70 5.72
N LEU A 250 -8.24 -12.81 6.18
CA LEU A 250 -8.03 -11.36 6.27
C LEU A 250 -8.74 -10.81 7.51
N LEU A 251 -8.35 -9.61 7.96
CA LEU A 251 -9.02 -8.90 9.04
C LEU A 251 -10.30 -8.22 8.53
N ARG A 252 -11.36 -8.28 9.35
CA ARG A 252 -12.57 -7.46 9.20
C ARG A 252 -12.26 -5.99 9.50
N GLY A 253 -13.07 -5.09 8.95
CA GLY A 253 -13.06 -3.68 9.33
C GLY A 253 -13.43 -3.45 10.80
N GLY A 254 -14.25 -4.34 11.34
CA GLY A 254 -14.61 -4.36 12.76
C GLY A 254 -15.86 -5.19 13.02
N PHE A 255 -16.48 -4.97 14.17
CA PHE A 255 -17.76 -5.58 14.53
C PHE A 255 -18.64 -4.68 15.41
N TRP A 256 -19.90 -5.08 15.56
CA TRP A 256 -20.83 -4.61 16.59
C TRP A 256 -21.17 -5.78 17.53
N ASP A 257 -21.28 -5.51 18.82
CA ASP A 257 -21.70 -6.48 19.84
C ASP A 257 -23.20 -6.86 19.72
N GLU A 258 -24.02 -5.92 19.28
CA GLU A 258 -25.43 -6.11 18.94
C GLU A 258 -25.72 -5.81 17.46
N LYS A 259 -26.78 -6.40 16.90
CA LYS A 259 -27.15 -6.12 15.51
C LYS A 259 -27.71 -4.73 15.33
N GLN A 260 -26.92 -3.84 14.74
CA GLN A 260 -27.29 -2.45 14.51
C GLN A 260 -27.45 -2.13 13.01
N THR A 261 -26.54 -2.62 12.16
CA THR A 261 -26.45 -2.27 10.74
C THR A 261 -27.08 -3.34 9.82
N GLU A 262 -27.67 -2.92 8.69
CA GLU A 262 -28.10 -3.85 7.63
C GLU A 262 -26.89 -4.31 6.80
N GLY A 263 -26.74 -5.63 6.58
CA GLY A 263 -25.60 -6.21 5.87
C GLY A 263 -24.46 -6.74 6.76
N SER A 264 -24.50 -6.49 8.07
CA SER A 264 -23.55 -7.09 9.03
C SER A 264 -23.60 -8.62 9.02
N VAL A 265 -22.44 -9.28 9.11
CA VAL A 265 -22.32 -10.75 9.06
C VAL A 265 -22.17 -11.31 10.48
N PRO A 266 -23.12 -12.10 11.02
CA PRO A 266 -22.96 -12.69 12.35
C PRO A 266 -21.89 -13.78 12.36
N GLY A 267 -21.12 -13.87 13.45
CA GLY A 267 -20.20 -14.98 13.70
C GLY A 267 -19.37 -14.83 14.98
N ASP A 268 -18.54 -15.83 15.26
CA ASP A 268 -17.78 -15.98 16.50
C ASP A 268 -16.38 -16.52 16.18
N TYR A 269 -15.47 -15.66 15.69
CA TYR A 269 -14.11 -16.06 15.30
C TYR A 269 -13.26 -16.50 16.49
N LEU A 270 -13.58 -16.03 17.70
CA LEU A 270 -12.94 -16.44 18.96
C LEU A 270 -13.46 -17.78 19.52
N GLY A 271 -14.59 -18.30 19.03
CA GLY A 271 -15.21 -19.52 19.56
C GLY A 271 -15.76 -19.38 20.99
N THR A 272 -16.17 -18.16 21.38
CA THR A 272 -16.74 -17.81 22.69
C THR A 272 -18.11 -18.44 22.96
N GLY A 273 -18.83 -18.83 21.91
CA GLY A 273 -20.23 -19.24 21.93
C GLY A 273 -21.23 -18.08 21.82
N GLN A 274 -20.77 -16.86 21.54
CA GLN A 274 -21.60 -15.68 21.29
C GLN A 274 -21.24 -15.06 19.94
N ASP A 275 -22.23 -14.97 19.03
CA ASP A 275 -22.06 -14.24 17.77
C ASP A 275 -21.95 -12.74 18.06
N VAL A 276 -20.94 -12.10 17.47
CA VAL A 276 -20.91 -10.65 17.18
C VAL A 276 -21.26 -10.42 15.71
N TYR A 277 -21.42 -9.16 15.29
CA TYR A 277 -21.84 -8.79 13.96
C TYR A 277 -20.71 -8.08 13.23
N TYR A 278 -20.01 -8.76 12.32
CA TYR A 278 -18.87 -8.21 11.58
C TYR A 278 -19.28 -7.30 10.42
N THR A 279 -18.35 -6.43 10.00
CA THR A 279 -18.41 -5.74 8.70
C THR A 279 -18.57 -6.71 7.55
N GLY A 280 -19.29 -6.32 6.49
CA GLY A 280 -19.37 -7.13 5.26
C GLY A 280 -18.02 -7.24 4.52
N HIS A 281 -17.20 -6.20 4.60
CA HIS A 281 -15.87 -6.08 3.99
C HIS A 281 -14.75 -6.59 4.91
N HIS A 282 -13.55 -6.68 4.34
CA HIS A 282 -12.26 -6.90 4.99
C HIS A 282 -11.30 -5.77 4.57
N TYR A 283 -10.19 -5.61 5.28
CA TYR A 283 -9.06 -4.86 4.75
C TYR A 283 -8.21 -5.80 3.89
N ASP A 284 -8.26 -5.59 2.58
CA ASP A 284 -7.65 -6.48 1.58
C ASP A 284 -6.64 -5.79 0.66
N THR A 285 -6.40 -4.48 0.79
CA THR A 285 -5.32 -3.76 0.10
C THR A 285 -4.03 -3.76 0.92
N THR A 286 -2.88 -3.72 0.24
CA THR A 286 -1.57 -3.70 0.90
C THR A 286 -1.26 -2.32 1.48
N VAL A 287 -1.44 -1.26 0.69
CA VAL A 287 -1.15 0.12 1.12
C VAL A 287 -2.39 0.69 1.80
N SER A 288 -2.44 0.55 3.12
CA SER A 288 -3.44 1.13 4.01
C SER A 288 -2.88 1.28 5.43
N GLU A 289 -3.36 2.26 6.18
CA GLU A 289 -3.08 2.49 7.59
C GLU A 289 -3.39 1.26 8.47
N THR A 290 -4.32 0.40 8.03
CA THR A 290 -4.81 -0.73 8.82
C THR A 290 -3.82 -1.88 8.92
N ARG A 291 -2.66 -1.78 8.26
CA ARG A 291 -1.53 -2.71 8.41
C ARG A 291 -1.18 -2.94 9.88
N ILE A 292 -1.26 -1.91 10.72
CA ILE A 292 -0.93 -1.98 12.16
C ILE A 292 -1.70 -3.09 12.91
N ALA A 293 -2.99 -3.29 12.60
CA ALA A 293 -3.81 -4.33 13.23
C ALA A 293 -3.42 -5.73 12.76
N THR A 294 -3.00 -5.85 11.50
CA THR A 294 -2.47 -7.10 10.94
C THR A 294 -1.09 -7.43 11.52
N TYR A 295 -0.26 -6.41 11.73
CA TYR A 295 1.07 -6.53 12.33
C TYR A 295 1.02 -6.99 13.79
N LEU A 296 0.17 -6.39 14.60
CA LEU A 296 -0.09 -6.82 15.97
C LEU A 296 -0.65 -8.24 16.01
N GLY A 297 -1.67 -8.54 15.20
CA GLY A 297 -2.26 -9.89 15.12
C GLY A 297 -1.26 -10.98 14.72
N ILE A 298 -0.33 -10.69 13.80
CA ILE A 298 0.74 -11.62 13.41
C ILE A 298 1.78 -11.76 14.53
N ALA A 299 2.17 -10.66 15.18
CA ALA A 299 3.13 -10.67 16.28
C ALA A 299 2.63 -11.49 17.50
N GLU A 300 1.34 -11.40 17.85
CA GLU A 300 0.74 -12.20 18.93
C GLU A 300 0.38 -13.64 18.51
N GLY A 301 0.43 -13.96 17.20
CA GLY A 301 0.08 -15.28 16.67
C GLY A 301 -1.43 -15.54 16.60
N ASP A 302 -2.26 -14.52 16.81
CA ASP A 302 -3.70 -14.51 16.54
C ASP A 302 -4.02 -14.62 15.03
N VAL A 303 -3.12 -14.10 14.19
CA VAL A 303 -3.24 -14.03 12.73
C VAL A 303 -2.06 -14.78 12.08
N PRO A 304 -2.29 -15.67 11.09
CA PRO A 304 -1.20 -16.34 10.38
C PRO A 304 -0.32 -15.37 9.57
N PRO A 305 1.01 -15.56 9.51
CA PRO A 305 1.91 -14.67 8.78
C PRO A 305 1.62 -14.60 7.27
N GLU A 306 0.99 -15.63 6.70
CA GLU A 306 0.52 -15.63 5.31
C GLU A 306 -0.49 -14.51 5.00
N THR A 307 -1.18 -13.95 6.01
CA THR A 307 -2.10 -12.81 5.86
C THR A 307 -1.40 -11.54 5.37
N TYR A 308 -0.11 -11.36 5.65
CA TYR A 308 0.70 -10.26 5.10
C TYR A 308 0.70 -10.25 3.55
N TYR A 309 0.74 -11.44 2.95
CA TYR A 309 0.73 -11.68 1.51
C TYR A 309 -0.69 -11.92 0.94
N ALA A 310 -1.70 -11.97 1.80
CA ALA A 310 -3.09 -12.09 1.36
C ALA A 310 -3.62 -10.78 0.76
N THR A 311 -3.09 -9.63 1.17
CA THR A 311 -3.47 -8.31 0.65
C THR A 311 -3.04 -8.08 -0.80
N TRP A 312 -3.80 -7.28 -1.54
CA TRP A 312 -3.57 -6.91 -2.93
C TRP A 312 -2.64 -5.70 -3.02
N ARG A 313 -1.54 -5.85 -3.77
CA ARG A 313 -0.69 -4.72 -4.18
C ARG A 313 -1.37 -3.93 -5.30
N THR A 314 -2.08 -4.61 -6.21
CA THR A 314 -3.22 -4.10 -7.00
C THR A 314 -4.18 -5.25 -7.29
N PHE A 315 -5.34 -4.96 -7.88
CA PHE A 315 -6.22 -6.00 -8.45
C PHE A 315 -5.67 -6.53 -9.80
N PRO A 316 -6.21 -7.65 -10.34
CA PRO A 316 -5.77 -8.20 -11.63
C PRO A 316 -5.98 -7.26 -12.83
N SER A 317 -5.09 -7.32 -13.82
CA SER A 317 -5.19 -6.58 -15.10
C SER A 317 -6.18 -7.25 -16.08
N THR A 318 -7.48 -7.27 -15.77
CA THR A 318 -8.54 -7.79 -16.67
C THR A 318 -9.77 -6.87 -16.71
N CYS A 319 -10.60 -6.96 -17.76
CA CYS A 319 -11.81 -6.13 -17.86
C CYS A 319 -12.81 -6.33 -16.70
N ASP A 320 -12.78 -7.46 -15.98
CA ASP A 320 -13.62 -7.68 -14.80
C ASP A 320 -13.23 -6.77 -13.62
N TRP A 321 -12.00 -6.23 -13.66
CA TRP A 321 -11.43 -5.27 -12.71
C TRP A 321 -11.12 -3.92 -13.39
N ALA A 322 -11.81 -3.58 -14.49
CA ALA A 322 -11.67 -2.29 -15.16
C ALA A 322 -12.38 -1.12 -14.43
N TRP A 323 -12.89 -1.37 -13.22
CA TRP A 323 -13.30 -0.32 -12.28
C TRP A 323 -12.12 0.26 -11.49
N GLN A 324 -10.95 -0.39 -11.53
CA GLN A 324 -9.78 0.13 -10.84
C GLN A 324 -9.18 1.30 -11.63
N GLU A 325 -8.70 2.32 -10.92
CA GLU A 325 -8.30 3.62 -11.50
C GLU A 325 -7.26 3.53 -12.62
N SER A 326 -6.31 2.59 -12.51
CA SER A 326 -5.23 2.45 -13.48
C SER A 326 -4.88 1.01 -13.80
N ARG A 327 -4.30 0.80 -14.99
CA ARG A 327 -3.92 -0.53 -15.47
C ARG A 327 -2.68 -1.04 -14.73
N PRO A 328 -2.75 -2.13 -13.95
CA PRO A 328 -1.61 -2.57 -13.16
C PRO A 328 -0.60 -3.39 -13.96
N SER A 329 0.66 -2.96 -13.92
CA SER A 329 1.85 -3.74 -14.31
C SER A 329 2.41 -4.50 -13.12
N GLY A 330 2.99 -5.67 -13.36
CA GLY A 330 3.65 -6.41 -12.29
C GLY A 330 3.94 -7.87 -12.61
N VAL A 331 4.66 -8.53 -11.71
CA VAL A 331 4.97 -9.96 -11.81
C VAL A 331 4.36 -10.73 -10.66
N THR A 332 3.96 -11.98 -10.90
CA THR A 332 3.57 -12.88 -9.81
C THR A 332 4.80 -13.44 -9.12
N ARG A 333 4.86 -13.31 -7.80
CA ARG A 333 5.89 -13.88 -6.92
C ARG A 333 5.23 -14.80 -5.90
N THR A 334 5.99 -15.71 -5.29
CA THR A 334 5.46 -16.67 -4.32
C THR A 334 6.17 -16.52 -2.98
N TYR A 335 5.42 -16.23 -1.92
CA TYR A 335 5.92 -16.00 -0.56
C TYR A 335 5.19 -16.89 0.44
N LEU A 336 5.92 -17.68 1.24
CA LEU A 336 5.35 -18.69 2.15
C LEU A 336 4.38 -19.70 1.47
N GLY A 337 4.42 -19.82 0.14
CA GLY A 337 3.47 -20.62 -0.65
C GLY A 337 2.21 -19.87 -1.11
N VAL A 338 2.10 -18.58 -0.80
CA VAL A 338 1.10 -17.65 -1.33
C VAL A 338 1.61 -17.05 -2.63
N ASP A 339 0.85 -17.22 -3.71
CA ASP A 339 1.07 -16.44 -4.94
C ASP A 339 0.49 -15.03 -4.75
N VAL A 340 1.35 -14.03 -5.00
CA VAL A 340 1.09 -12.59 -4.90
C VAL A 340 1.34 -11.97 -6.27
N PHE A 341 0.36 -11.24 -6.80
CA PHE A 341 0.60 -10.36 -7.94
C PHE A 341 1.17 -9.05 -7.42
N GLU A 342 2.45 -8.80 -7.66
CA GLU A 342 3.15 -7.58 -7.29
C GLU A 342 2.80 -6.46 -8.26
N GLY A 343 1.52 -6.08 -8.27
CA GLY A 343 1.01 -5.03 -9.12
C GLY A 343 1.45 -3.64 -8.68
N ALA A 344 1.61 -2.74 -9.64
CA ALA A 344 1.88 -1.33 -9.48
C ALA A 344 1.17 -0.55 -10.59
N TYR A 345 0.76 0.69 -10.30
CA TYR A 345 0.24 1.64 -11.28
C TYR A 345 1.37 2.53 -11.80
N SER A 346 1.26 2.95 -13.06
CA SER A 346 2.19 3.93 -13.61
C SER A 346 1.68 5.34 -13.35
N TYR A 347 2.50 6.16 -12.70
CA TYR A 347 2.18 7.55 -12.41
C TYR A 347 3.37 8.43 -12.78
N ARG A 348 3.18 9.32 -13.76
CA ARG A 348 4.18 10.31 -14.22
C ARG A 348 5.58 9.75 -14.54
N GLY A 349 5.65 8.50 -14.99
CA GLY A 349 6.92 7.83 -15.30
C GLY A 349 7.57 7.08 -14.12
N MET A 350 6.88 6.98 -12.99
CA MET A 350 7.18 6.03 -11.90
C MET A 350 6.23 4.82 -11.98
N SER A 351 6.59 3.74 -11.30
CA SER A 351 5.68 2.63 -10.95
C SER A 351 5.50 2.61 -9.44
N ILE A 352 4.25 2.61 -8.95
CA ILE A 352 3.92 2.77 -7.54
C ILE A 352 2.88 1.71 -7.13
N VAL A 353 3.03 1.08 -5.97
CA VAL A 353 1.95 0.30 -5.36
C VAL A 353 0.95 1.29 -4.74
N PRO A 354 -0.28 1.38 -5.26
CA PRO A 354 -1.25 2.42 -4.88
C PRO A 354 -1.94 2.11 -3.55
N GLY A 355 -2.49 3.16 -2.92
CA GLY A 355 -3.43 3.07 -1.81
C GLY A 355 -4.83 2.68 -2.28
N TRP A 356 -5.80 2.61 -1.36
CA TRP A 356 -7.22 2.47 -1.73
C TRP A 356 -7.78 3.79 -2.29
N GLY A 357 -7.49 4.90 -1.63
CA GLY A 357 -7.87 6.25 -2.06
C GLY A 357 -6.72 7.16 -2.51
N GLY A 358 -5.46 6.78 -2.26
CA GLY A 358 -4.29 7.52 -2.75
C GLY A 358 -3.80 8.64 -1.83
N SER A 359 -4.07 8.53 -0.52
CA SER A 359 -3.55 9.44 0.50
C SER A 359 -2.15 9.07 0.99
N MET A 360 -1.42 10.05 1.53
CA MET A 360 -0.16 9.80 2.25
C MET A 360 -0.38 9.05 3.57
N PHE A 361 -1.51 9.28 4.23
CA PHE A 361 -1.95 8.58 5.44
C PHE A 361 -1.94 7.05 5.29
N GLU A 362 -2.59 6.52 4.23
CA GLU A 362 -2.63 5.08 3.93
C GLU A 362 -1.24 4.46 3.72
N ALA A 363 -0.31 5.23 3.15
CA ALA A 363 1.02 4.78 2.84
C ALA A 363 1.96 4.84 4.06
N LEU A 364 2.01 5.97 4.76
CA LEU A 364 3.13 6.33 5.64
C LEU A 364 2.80 6.30 7.13
N MET A 365 1.53 6.21 7.54
CA MET A 365 1.20 6.16 8.98
C MET A 365 1.82 4.93 9.69
N PRO A 366 1.79 3.70 9.13
CA PRO A 366 2.40 2.52 9.77
C PRO A 366 3.93 2.62 9.88
N ASP A 367 4.60 3.26 8.91
CA ASP A 367 6.06 3.47 8.88
C ASP A 367 6.56 4.31 10.07
N MET A 368 5.70 5.08 10.73
CA MET A 368 6.06 5.82 11.96
C MET A 368 6.31 4.92 13.17
N LEU A 369 5.75 3.70 13.20
CA LEU A 369 5.91 2.75 14.31
C LEU A 369 6.69 1.51 13.90
N VAL A 370 6.53 1.02 12.67
CA VAL A 370 7.30 -0.09 12.11
C VAL A 370 8.31 0.48 11.12
N PRO A 371 9.60 0.11 11.17
CA PRO A 371 10.59 0.56 10.19
C PRO A 371 10.43 -0.21 8.86
N GLU A 372 9.26 -0.10 8.23
CA GLU A 372 8.86 -0.82 7.01
C GLU A 372 9.86 -0.58 5.89
N SER A 373 10.29 0.67 5.72
CA SER A 373 11.28 1.09 4.74
C SER A 373 12.69 0.53 4.96
N GLU A 374 13.10 0.23 6.20
CA GLU A 374 14.37 -0.46 6.50
C GLU A 374 14.25 -1.98 6.31
N TRP A 375 13.16 -2.59 6.79
CA TRP A 375 12.96 -4.03 6.76
C TRP A 375 12.58 -4.54 5.35
N GLY A 376 11.86 -3.74 4.57
CA GLY A 376 11.50 -4.03 3.17
C GLY A 376 12.25 -3.14 2.17
N PRO A 377 13.60 -3.23 2.04
CA PRO A 377 14.39 -2.33 1.19
C PRO A 377 14.11 -2.52 -0.31
N THR A 378 13.39 -3.58 -0.69
CA THR A 378 12.93 -3.89 -2.05
C THR A 378 11.40 -3.80 -2.22
N SER A 379 10.68 -3.36 -1.18
CA SER A 379 9.24 -3.10 -1.21
C SER A 379 8.93 -1.69 -0.69
N TRP A 380 8.70 -1.54 0.61
CA TRP A 380 8.37 -0.27 1.27
C TRP A 380 9.47 0.79 1.15
N GLY A 381 10.74 0.38 1.25
CA GLY A 381 11.91 1.24 1.05
C GLY A 381 12.04 1.77 -0.40
N VAL A 382 11.27 1.21 -1.33
CA VAL A 382 11.07 1.76 -2.68
C VAL A 382 9.77 2.56 -2.75
N ASN A 383 8.65 2.04 -2.22
CA ASN A 383 7.33 2.64 -2.42
C ASN A 383 7.11 3.95 -1.65
N HIS A 384 7.54 4.03 -0.38
CA HIS A 384 7.32 5.21 0.47
C HIS A 384 7.90 6.51 -0.11
N PRO A 385 9.18 6.58 -0.54
CA PRO A 385 9.70 7.79 -1.18
C PRO A 385 9.02 8.10 -2.52
N LEU A 386 8.51 7.09 -3.25
CA LEU A 386 7.78 7.31 -4.49
C LEU A 386 6.37 7.87 -4.26
N VAL A 387 5.68 7.49 -3.17
CA VAL A 387 4.43 8.12 -2.78
C VAL A 387 4.67 9.60 -2.46
N VAL A 388 5.71 9.93 -1.68
CA VAL A 388 6.09 11.33 -1.38
C VAL A 388 6.38 12.11 -2.66
N GLU A 389 7.19 11.57 -3.57
CA GLU A 389 7.52 12.21 -4.84
C GLU A 389 6.31 12.37 -5.78
N ALA A 390 5.42 11.38 -5.83
CA ALA A 390 4.20 11.46 -6.62
C ALA A 390 3.23 12.54 -6.12
N GLN A 391 3.10 12.67 -4.79
CA GLN A 391 2.28 13.71 -4.16
C GLN A 391 2.85 15.11 -4.44
N LYS A 392 4.18 15.26 -4.41
CA LYS A 392 4.89 16.49 -4.84
C LYS A 392 4.61 16.81 -6.31
N GLN A 393 4.84 15.88 -7.23
CA GLN A 393 4.60 16.10 -8.66
C GLN A 393 3.14 16.41 -8.95
N HIS A 394 2.20 15.80 -8.22
CA HIS A 394 0.78 16.14 -8.32
C HIS A 394 0.54 17.61 -7.97
N GLY A 395 0.90 18.01 -6.74
CA GLY A 395 0.60 19.36 -6.23
C GLY A 395 1.38 20.48 -6.92
N LEU A 396 2.63 20.21 -7.32
CA LEU A 396 3.52 21.22 -7.89
C LEU A 396 3.43 21.33 -9.42
N ASP A 397 3.42 20.19 -10.14
CA ASP A 397 3.58 20.18 -11.60
C ASP A 397 2.29 19.86 -12.37
N GLU A 398 1.44 18.98 -11.84
CA GLU A 398 0.24 18.49 -12.53
C GLU A 398 -0.98 19.37 -12.27
N ALA A 399 -1.37 19.50 -11.01
CA ALA A 399 -2.48 20.31 -10.58
C ALA A 399 -2.10 21.79 -10.39
N GLY A 400 -0.80 22.10 -10.31
CA GLY A 400 -0.28 23.47 -10.22
C GLY A 400 -0.81 24.23 -9.00
N TYR A 401 -1.04 23.53 -7.89
CA TYR A 401 -1.47 24.08 -6.61
C TYR A 401 -0.36 24.89 -5.93
N GLY A 402 0.90 24.56 -6.20
CA GLY A 402 2.08 25.21 -5.60
C GLY A 402 2.52 24.64 -4.26
N TYR A 403 1.71 23.75 -3.69
CA TYR A 403 1.95 23.00 -2.45
C TYR A 403 1.45 21.56 -2.62
N TRP A 404 1.86 20.67 -1.72
CA TRP A 404 1.52 19.25 -1.74
C TRP A 404 1.22 18.71 -0.32
N GLY A 405 0.75 17.46 -0.26
CA GLY A 405 0.38 16.76 0.97
C GLY A 405 -1.12 16.51 1.04
N PHE A 406 -1.58 15.43 0.41
CA PHE A 406 -3.01 15.09 0.32
C PHE A 406 -3.31 13.90 1.24
N SER A 407 -4.17 14.10 2.22
CA SER A 407 -4.70 13.07 3.13
C SER A 407 -6.04 13.49 3.72
N PRO A 408 -6.86 12.55 4.21
CA PRO A 408 -8.13 12.86 4.87
C PRO A 408 -7.95 13.86 6.01
N ALA A 409 -8.76 14.92 6.01
CA ALA A 409 -8.63 16.05 6.92
C ALA A 409 -9.94 16.85 7.00
N SER A 410 -9.97 17.86 7.87
CA SER A 410 -11.05 18.86 7.90
C SER A 410 -11.23 19.52 6.54
N ASN A 411 -12.47 19.64 6.06
CA ASN A 411 -12.77 20.38 4.84
C ASN A 411 -12.73 21.90 5.14
N PRO A 412 -11.93 22.72 4.44
CA PRO A 412 -11.86 24.18 4.67
C PRO A 412 -13.20 24.92 4.52
N PHE A 413 -14.18 24.33 3.82
CA PHE A 413 -15.53 24.87 3.67
C PHE A 413 -16.55 24.30 4.69
N GLY A 414 -16.09 23.46 5.61
CA GLY A 414 -16.83 22.92 6.74
C GLY A 414 -17.07 21.42 6.65
N GLY A 415 -16.83 20.71 7.75
CA GLY A 415 -16.92 19.25 7.84
C GLY A 415 -15.56 18.58 7.65
N TYR A 416 -15.56 17.37 7.12
CA TYR A 416 -14.37 16.53 6.88
C TYR A 416 -14.49 15.94 5.48
N ALA A 417 -13.36 15.67 4.83
CA ALA A 417 -13.30 15.00 3.54
C ALA A 417 -12.04 14.15 3.42
N GLU A 418 -12.12 13.15 2.55
CA GLU A 418 -11.00 12.27 2.21
C GLU A 418 -10.28 12.89 1.00
N TYR A 419 -9.04 13.35 1.21
CA TYR A 419 -8.19 13.92 0.15
C TYR A 419 -7.02 12.98 -0.15
N GLY A 420 -6.58 12.96 -1.40
CA GLY A 420 -5.49 12.12 -1.89
C GLY A 420 -5.11 12.54 -3.31
N VAL A 421 -4.35 11.70 -3.99
CA VAL A 421 -4.14 11.78 -5.44
C VAL A 421 -4.89 10.62 -6.07
N ASP A 422 -5.94 10.91 -6.81
CA ASP A 422 -6.90 9.96 -7.37
C ASP A 422 -6.19 8.79 -8.10
N GLN A 423 -5.24 9.11 -8.98
CA GLN A 423 -4.42 8.17 -9.76
C GLN A 423 -3.46 7.30 -8.94
N LEU A 424 -3.30 7.58 -7.64
CA LEU A 424 -2.57 6.76 -6.65
C LEU A 424 -3.50 5.93 -5.76
N GLY A 425 -4.82 6.02 -5.95
CA GLY A 425 -5.83 5.15 -5.36
C GLY A 425 -6.21 3.99 -6.28
N MET A 426 -6.80 2.92 -5.74
CA MET A 426 -7.27 1.76 -6.52
C MET A 426 -8.71 1.92 -7.03
N ARG A 427 -9.51 2.85 -6.49
CA ARG A 427 -10.92 3.06 -6.86
C ARG A 427 -11.08 4.04 -8.03
N ASP A 428 -12.08 3.80 -8.88
CA ASP A 428 -12.61 4.76 -9.87
C ASP A 428 -13.31 5.99 -9.23
N ASP A 429 -13.52 5.96 -7.92
CA ASP A 429 -13.92 7.10 -7.10
C ASP A 429 -12.95 7.26 -5.91
N GLY A 430 -11.66 7.41 -6.22
CA GLY A 430 -10.57 7.65 -5.28
C GLY A 430 -10.66 9.01 -4.56
N TYR A 431 -9.65 9.32 -3.75
CA TYR A 431 -9.65 10.57 -2.98
C TYR A 431 -9.15 11.73 -3.84
N LEU A 432 -10.01 12.72 -4.04
CA LEU A 432 -9.79 13.82 -4.96
C LEU A 432 -8.98 14.94 -4.29
N SER A 433 -7.92 15.42 -4.92
CA SER A 433 -6.99 16.40 -4.32
C SER A 433 -7.59 17.79 -4.05
N ASP A 434 -8.75 18.09 -4.62
CA ASP A 434 -9.57 19.28 -4.35
C ASP A 434 -10.99 18.94 -3.86
N GLY A 435 -11.29 17.67 -3.65
CA GLY A 435 -12.62 17.15 -3.28
C GLY A 435 -13.67 17.14 -4.40
N VAL A 436 -13.33 17.47 -5.64
CA VAL A 436 -14.31 17.58 -6.76
C VAL A 436 -13.83 17.09 -8.13
N THR A 437 -12.52 17.07 -8.38
CA THR A 437 -11.93 16.76 -9.69
C THR A 437 -11.36 15.35 -9.68
N ASN A 438 -12.08 14.42 -10.31
CA ASN A 438 -11.55 13.10 -10.60
C ASN A 438 -10.62 13.14 -11.83
N VAL A 439 -9.72 12.18 -11.91
CA VAL A 439 -9.08 11.78 -13.16
C VAL A 439 -9.83 10.53 -13.66
N ASP A 440 -9.96 10.35 -14.97
CA ASP A 440 -10.49 9.10 -15.55
C ASP A 440 -9.90 8.93 -16.95
N VAL A 441 -8.83 8.15 -17.02
CA VAL A 441 -8.05 7.87 -18.23
C VAL A 441 -8.54 6.61 -18.93
N ASP A 442 -8.33 6.55 -20.25
CA ASP A 442 -8.92 5.53 -21.13
C ASP A 442 -8.55 4.09 -20.74
N SER A 443 -9.47 3.42 -20.04
CA SER A 443 -9.22 2.13 -19.42
C SER A 443 -9.41 0.97 -20.40
N PHE A 444 -8.28 0.59 -21.01
CA PHE A 444 -8.04 -0.69 -21.70
C PHE A 444 -8.85 -0.94 -23.00
N GLY A 445 -9.73 -0.02 -23.43
CA GLY A 445 -10.78 -0.36 -24.38
C GLY A 445 -11.83 -1.34 -23.80
N CYS A 446 -11.84 -1.51 -22.46
CA CYS A 446 -12.94 -2.09 -21.71
C CYS A 446 -13.96 -0.99 -21.36
N ALA A 447 -13.47 0.22 -21.06
CA ALA A 447 -14.23 1.47 -20.94
C ALA A 447 -13.51 2.62 -21.67
N GLU A 448 -14.23 3.71 -21.93
CA GLU A 448 -13.72 4.95 -22.52
C GLU A 448 -13.61 5.99 -21.39
N GLY A 449 -12.43 6.58 -21.21
CA GLY A 449 -12.12 7.47 -20.09
C GLY A 449 -12.85 8.80 -20.21
N THR A 450 -13.52 9.23 -19.14
CA THR A 450 -14.42 10.39 -19.18
C THR A 450 -13.76 11.72 -18.80
N ASN A 451 -12.59 11.70 -18.16
CA ASN A 451 -11.88 12.90 -17.71
C ASN A 451 -10.34 12.72 -17.71
N PRO A 452 -9.70 12.48 -18.87
CA PRO A 452 -8.26 12.19 -18.95
C PRO A 452 -7.36 13.43 -18.79
N ASP A 453 -7.88 14.63 -19.07
CA ASP A 453 -7.17 15.92 -19.00
C ASP A 453 -7.96 16.92 -18.12
N PRO A 454 -8.07 16.70 -16.80
CA PRO A 454 -8.92 17.51 -15.92
C PRO A 454 -8.37 18.93 -15.68
N GLU A 455 -9.28 19.89 -15.41
CA GLU A 455 -8.94 21.21 -14.87
C GLU A 455 -9.16 21.21 -13.35
N TYR A 456 -8.10 20.92 -12.59
CA TYR A 456 -8.11 20.94 -11.12
C TYR A 456 -8.57 22.28 -10.55
N GLN A 457 -9.29 22.26 -9.43
CA GLN A 457 -9.88 23.43 -8.77
C GLN A 457 -9.02 23.93 -7.61
N ASP A 458 -9.54 24.03 -6.38
CA ASP A 458 -8.90 24.82 -5.31
C ASP A 458 -7.60 24.17 -4.79
N GLY A 459 -7.58 22.82 -4.76
CA GLY A 459 -6.54 22.01 -4.13
C GLY A 459 -6.59 22.14 -2.60
N VAL A 460 -6.79 21.02 -1.90
CA VAL A 460 -6.80 20.99 -0.43
C VAL A 460 -5.62 20.17 0.05
N VAL A 461 -4.66 20.84 0.69
CA VAL A 461 -3.51 20.20 1.34
C VAL A 461 -3.70 20.19 2.84
N THR A 462 -3.13 19.19 3.50
CA THR A 462 -3.03 19.13 4.97
C THR A 462 -1.56 19.10 5.41
N PRO A 463 -1.13 19.95 6.36
CA PRO A 463 0.24 19.95 6.84
C PRO A 463 0.71 18.60 7.40
N HIS A 464 -0.17 17.81 8.03
CA HIS A 464 0.23 16.51 8.60
C HIS A 464 0.78 15.55 7.52
N ALA A 465 0.21 15.58 6.30
CA ALA A 465 0.66 14.75 5.20
C ALA A 465 2.07 15.12 4.74
N SER A 466 2.43 16.41 4.79
CA SER A 466 3.83 16.83 4.56
C SER A 466 4.76 16.26 5.63
N PHE A 467 4.39 16.32 6.91
CA PHE A 467 5.20 15.75 7.99
C PHE A 467 5.43 14.25 7.85
N LEU A 468 4.45 13.47 7.37
CA LEU A 468 4.65 12.03 7.07
C LEU A 468 5.79 11.78 6.05
N GLY A 469 6.09 12.74 5.17
CA GLY A 469 7.20 12.66 4.22
C GLY A 469 8.59 13.00 4.78
N LEU A 470 8.70 13.43 6.05
CA LEU A 470 9.90 14.06 6.63
C LEU A 470 11.15 13.14 6.58
N SER A 471 10.98 11.84 6.77
CA SER A 471 12.06 10.84 6.67
C SER A 471 12.60 10.64 5.25
N TYR A 472 11.85 11.06 4.23
CA TYR A 472 12.12 10.77 2.82
C TYR A 472 12.60 12.00 2.04
N ASP A 473 12.01 13.17 2.29
CA ASP A 473 12.41 14.45 1.68
C ASP A 473 12.30 15.61 2.68
N PRO A 474 13.21 15.69 3.68
CA PRO A 474 13.14 16.72 4.71
C PRO A 474 13.36 18.14 4.18
N GLU A 475 14.11 18.31 3.09
CA GLU A 475 14.31 19.61 2.45
C GLU A 475 13.01 20.07 1.75
N GLY A 476 12.35 19.17 0.99
CA GLY A 476 11.07 19.45 0.34
C GLY A 476 9.91 19.63 1.32
N VAL A 477 9.87 18.86 2.41
CA VAL A 477 8.86 18.99 3.47
C VAL A 477 8.98 20.33 4.18
N LEU A 478 10.18 20.71 4.63
CA LEU A 478 10.38 21.99 5.32
C LEU A 478 10.15 23.19 4.40
N ALA A 479 10.50 23.10 3.12
CA ALA A 479 10.18 24.13 2.14
C ALA A 479 8.66 24.27 1.88
N ASN A 480 7.93 23.15 1.82
CA ASN A 480 6.47 23.17 1.68
C ASN A 480 5.81 23.80 2.92
N LEU A 481 6.22 23.40 4.13
CA LEU A 481 5.68 23.91 5.39
C LEU A 481 6.00 25.39 5.62
N ASP A 482 7.21 25.87 5.32
CA ASP A 482 7.57 27.30 5.37
C ASP A 482 6.70 28.12 4.39
N GLY A 483 6.44 27.60 3.21
CA GLY A 483 5.47 28.17 2.26
C GLY A 483 4.04 28.21 2.83
N LEU A 484 3.56 27.09 3.38
CA LEU A 484 2.21 27.01 3.96
C LEU A 484 2.02 27.96 5.16
N GLU A 485 3.03 28.12 6.03
CA GLU A 485 3.02 29.07 7.16
C GLU A 485 3.13 30.53 6.71
N SER A 486 3.89 30.82 5.65
CA SER A 486 4.17 32.20 5.23
C SER A 486 3.14 32.79 4.26
N ASP A 487 2.51 31.97 3.42
CA ASP A 487 1.53 32.41 2.41
C ASP A 487 0.07 32.36 2.90
N PHE A 488 -0.24 31.64 4.00
CA PHE A 488 -1.60 31.47 4.54
C PHE A 488 -1.68 31.73 6.06
N ASP A 489 -2.88 32.04 6.57
CA ASP A 489 -3.20 32.12 8.01
C ASP A 489 -3.39 30.71 8.61
N SER A 490 -2.38 29.86 8.40
CA SER A 490 -2.40 28.40 8.61
C SER A 490 -1.74 27.94 9.91
N TYR A 491 -1.04 28.82 10.61
CA TYR A 491 -0.27 28.49 11.80
C TYR A 491 -0.77 29.28 13.01
N GLY A 492 -1.19 28.56 14.05
CA GLY A 492 -1.81 29.11 15.25
C GLY A 492 -1.07 28.77 16.55
N PRO A 493 -1.68 29.04 17.72
CA PRO A 493 -1.07 28.76 19.02
C PRO A 493 -0.94 27.27 19.34
N GLY A 494 -1.52 26.38 18.53
CA GLY A 494 -1.40 24.93 18.62
C GLY A 494 -0.65 24.34 17.42
N GLY A 495 0.21 25.11 16.76
CA GLY A 495 0.88 24.70 15.53
C GLY A 495 0.02 24.87 14.28
N PHE A 496 0.28 24.05 13.26
CA PHE A 496 -0.45 24.06 11.99
C PHE A 496 -1.93 23.68 12.16
N TYR A 497 -2.81 24.50 11.59
CA TYR A 497 -4.21 24.16 11.37
C TYR A 497 -4.37 23.05 10.33
N ASP A 498 -5.52 22.38 10.40
CA ASP A 498 -5.74 21.05 9.83
C ASP A 498 -5.62 20.95 8.30
N ALA A 499 -6.16 21.93 7.56
CA ALA A 499 -6.19 21.90 6.10
C ALA A 499 -6.31 23.29 5.47
N ILE A 500 -5.82 23.41 4.23
CA ILE A 500 -5.72 24.67 3.47
C ILE A 500 -6.21 24.43 2.04
N ALA A 501 -7.24 25.16 1.61
CA ALA A 501 -7.66 25.24 0.21
C ALA A 501 -6.82 26.34 -0.48
N VAL A 502 -5.84 25.94 -1.29
CA VAL A 502 -4.65 26.78 -1.54
C VAL A 502 -4.85 27.90 -2.56
N ARG A 503 -5.76 27.76 -3.54
CA ARG A 503 -6.02 28.83 -4.51
C ARG A 503 -6.97 29.91 -3.96
N SER A 504 -7.88 29.56 -3.06
CA SER A 504 -8.75 30.51 -2.35
C SER A 504 -8.12 31.07 -1.08
N GLY A 505 -7.14 30.37 -0.51
CA GLY A 505 -6.53 30.69 0.79
C GLY A 505 -7.45 30.42 1.97
N THR A 506 -8.43 29.52 1.81
CA THR A 506 -9.37 29.18 2.89
C THR A 506 -8.73 28.14 3.81
N VAL A 507 -8.63 28.45 5.10
CA VAL A 507 -8.00 27.57 6.11
C VAL A 507 -9.06 26.96 7.02
N ALA A 508 -9.00 25.64 7.23
CA ALA A 508 -9.75 24.93 8.26
C ALA A 508 -9.13 25.21 9.64
N GLN A 509 -9.49 26.34 10.25
CA GLN A 509 -8.95 26.81 11.55
C GLN A 509 -9.44 25.96 12.75
N THR A 510 -8.99 24.72 12.78
CA THR A 510 -9.23 23.68 13.80
C THR A 510 -7.98 22.81 13.92
N TYR A 511 -7.93 22.01 14.98
CA TYR A 511 -6.91 20.98 15.19
C TYR A 511 -7.61 19.63 15.40
N LEU A 512 -7.24 18.58 14.65
CA LEU A 512 -7.66 17.20 14.90
C LEU A 512 -6.58 16.45 15.73
N SER A 513 -7.01 15.65 16.71
CA SER A 513 -6.07 14.94 17.61
C SER A 513 -5.19 13.94 16.87
N LEU A 514 -5.73 13.25 15.86
CA LEU A 514 -4.99 12.28 15.07
C LEU A 514 -3.88 12.96 14.25
N ASP A 515 -4.24 13.94 13.43
CA ASP A 515 -3.34 14.73 12.58
C ASP A 515 -2.17 15.32 13.38
N GLN A 516 -2.46 15.96 14.51
CA GLN A 516 -1.43 16.52 15.41
C GLN A 516 -0.56 15.42 16.04
N SER A 517 -1.09 14.24 16.35
CA SER A 517 -0.30 13.12 16.85
C SER A 517 0.63 12.51 15.79
N MET A 518 0.26 12.55 14.51
CA MET A 518 1.13 12.13 13.40
C MET A 518 2.26 13.12 13.18
N ILE A 519 2.00 14.43 13.31
CA ILE A 519 3.04 15.47 13.31
C ILE A 519 4.05 15.21 14.45
N MET A 520 3.60 14.93 15.67
CA MET A 520 4.47 14.58 16.79
C MET A 520 5.31 13.32 16.55
N ALA A 521 4.71 12.27 15.98
CA ALA A 521 5.42 11.02 15.67
C ALA A 521 6.49 11.21 14.58
N ALA A 522 6.16 11.93 13.50
CA ALA A 522 7.07 12.20 12.40
C ALA A 522 8.25 13.10 12.83
N ILE A 523 7.99 14.21 13.52
CA ILE A 523 9.06 15.08 14.05
C ILE A 523 9.89 14.34 15.09
N GLY A 524 9.24 13.61 15.99
CA GLY A 524 9.89 12.80 17.02
C GLY A 524 10.92 11.86 16.41
N ASN A 525 10.48 10.89 15.60
CA ASN A 525 11.37 9.94 14.90
C ASN A 525 12.52 10.63 14.15
N TYR A 526 12.24 11.73 13.46
CA TYR A 526 13.27 12.42 12.66
C TYR A 526 14.35 13.08 13.52
N LEU A 527 13.99 13.64 14.69
CA LEU A 527 14.93 14.29 15.61
C LEU A 527 15.59 13.31 16.59
N THR A 528 14.98 12.16 16.86
CA THR A 528 15.46 11.16 17.84
C THR A 528 16.08 9.90 17.23
N ASP A 529 16.33 9.88 15.91
CA ASP A 529 16.90 8.73 15.16
C ASP A 529 16.02 7.46 15.26
N GLY A 530 14.70 7.63 15.11
CA GLY A 530 13.72 6.54 15.08
C GLY A 530 13.20 6.05 16.43
N SER A 531 13.35 6.83 17.52
CA SER A 531 13.09 6.30 18.88
C SER A 531 11.64 5.86 19.13
N LEU A 532 10.65 6.34 18.36
CA LEU A 532 9.27 5.84 18.49
C LEU A 532 9.11 4.43 17.89
N GLN A 533 9.83 4.14 16.80
CA GLN A 533 9.92 2.79 16.25
C GLN A 533 10.61 1.85 17.25
N ASP A 534 11.73 2.28 17.87
CA ASP A 534 12.43 1.51 18.92
C ASP A 534 11.53 1.16 20.12
N TYR A 535 10.59 2.03 20.51
CA TYR A 535 9.64 1.76 21.60
C TYR A 535 8.48 0.85 21.20
N PHE A 536 8.12 0.80 19.92
CA PHE A 536 7.05 -0.09 19.43
C PHE A 536 7.57 -1.50 19.11
N VAL A 537 8.78 -1.60 18.57
CA VAL A 537 9.38 -2.83 18.05
C VAL A 537 10.19 -3.55 19.13
N ASP A 538 9.65 -4.66 19.63
CA ASP A 538 10.41 -5.60 20.46
C ASP A 538 10.88 -6.85 19.69
N ASP A 539 11.65 -7.70 20.37
CA ASP A 539 12.16 -8.99 19.88
C ASP A 539 11.05 -9.89 19.25
N GLN A 540 9.80 -9.82 19.75
CA GLN A 540 8.69 -10.65 19.26
C GLN A 540 8.14 -10.10 17.95
N LEU A 541 7.92 -8.78 17.89
CA LEU A 541 7.39 -8.11 16.70
C LEU A 541 8.41 -8.11 15.55
N GLU A 542 9.69 -7.83 15.83
CA GLU A 542 10.75 -7.95 14.83
C GLU A 542 10.83 -9.39 14.28
N ALA A 543 10.87 -10.40 15.16
CA ALA A 543 10.98 -11.80 14.74
C ALA A 543 9.77 -12.29 13.92
N ALA A 544 8.58 -11.70 14.12
CA ALA A 544 7.36 -12.04 13.40
C ALA A 544 7.24 -11.34 12.03
N LEU A 545 7.62 -10.06 11.95
CA LEU A 545 7.32 -9.22 10.78
C LEU A 545 8.52 -8.97 9.86
N ARG A 546 9.72 -8.73 10.41
CA ARG A 546 10.92 -8.42 9.61
C ARG A 546 11.22 -9.48 8.54
N PRO A 547 11.13 -10.81 8.79
CA PRO A 547 11.35 -11.82 7.75
C PRO A 547 10.31 -11.82 6.63
N LEU A 548 9.13 -11.21 6.84
CA LEU A 548 8.11 -11.06 5.80
C LEU A 548 8.48 -9.89 4.88
N MET A 549 8.81 -8.73 5.46
CA MET A 549 9.23 -7.54 4.72
C MET A 549 10.55 -7.76 3.96
N GLU A 550 11.54 -8.42 4.58
CA GLU A 550 12.85 -8.71 3.95
C GLU A 550 12.74 -9.64 2.74
N ALA A 551 11.69 -10.46 2.65
CA ALA A 551 11.47 -11.34 1.51
C ALA A 551 10.78 -10.62 0.33
N GLU A 552 10.06 -9.53 0.61
CA GLU A 552 9.14 -8.88 -0.31
C GLU A 552 9.84 -8.03 -1.39
N VAL A 553 9.30 -8.07 -2.60
CA VAL A 553 9.83 -7.32 -3.75
C VAL A 553 8.67 -6.79 -4.59
N PHE A 554 8.30 -5.54 -4.36
CA PHE A 554 7.29 -4.85 -5.18
C PHE A 554 7.76 -4.68 -6.63
N SER A 555 6.83 -4.39 -7.54
CA SER A 555 7.14 -3.90 -8.90
C SER A 555 7.18 -2.38 -8.99
N ALA A 556 7.34 -1.69 -7.86
CA ALA A 556 7.50 -0.23 -7.80
C ALA A 556 8.91 0.19 -8.27
N SER A 557 9.01 1.35 -8.92
CA SER A 557 10.28 1.91 -9.41
C SER A 557 10.22 3.43 -9.63
N ALA A 558 11.34 4.10 -9.37
CA ALA A 558 11.50 5.56 -9.60
C ALA A 558 11.53 5.95 -11.08
N GLU A 559 11.86 5.01 -11.94
CA GLU A 559 11.87 5.17 -13.39
C GLU A 559 11.02 4.06 -13.99
N ALA A 560 10.16 4.40 -14.94
CA ALA A 560 9.56 3.44 -15.86
C ALA A 560 10.73 2.69 -16.53
N VAL A 561 10.66 1.36 -16.60
CA VAL A 561 11.76 0.58 -17.17
C VAL A 561 11.75 0.74 -18.70
N VAL A 562 12.40 1.81 -19.15
CA VAL A 562 12.62 2.13 -20.55
C VAL A 562 13.41 0.98 -21.17
N PRO A 563 12.89 0.33 -22.22
CA PRO A 563 13.60 -0.77 -22.85
C PRO A 563 14.80 -0.23 -23.63
N VAL A 564 15.90 -0.97 -23.60
CA VAL A 564 17.17 -0.62 -24.25
C VAL A 564 17.48 -1.64 -25.34
N LEU A 565 17.98 -1.15 -26.49
CA LEU A 565 18.49 -1.98 -27.60
C LEU A 565 20.02 -1.98 -27.57
N ASP A 566 20.63 -3.01 -27.00
CA ASP A 566 22.09 -3.16 -26.95
C ASP A 566 22.67 -3.64 -28.30
N SER A 567 21.90 -4.44 -29.04
CA SER A 567 22.29 -4.98 -30.35
C SER A 567 21.09 -5.04 -31.30
N PRO A 568 21.23 -4.61 -32.57
CA PRO A 568 22.43 -4.07 -33.20
C PRO A 568 22.68 -2.59 -32.83
N ALA A 569 23.95 -2.20 -32.71
CA ALA A 569 24.34 -0.82 -32.43
C ALA A 569 24.05 0.14 -33.60
N ALA A 570 23.91 1.44 -33.32
CA ALA A 570 23.68 2.47 -34.33
C ALA A 570 24.79 2.51 -35.40
N GLY A 571 24.38 2.61 -36.67
CA GLY A 571 25.26 2.56 -37.83
C GLY A 571 25.72 1.15 -38.25
N THR A 572 25.20 0.09 -37.63
CA THR A 572 25.50 -1.29 -38.04
C THR A 572 24.96 -1.58 -39.44
N VAL A 573 25.82 -2.16 -40.30
CA VAL A 573 25.43 -2.71 -41.59
C VAL A 573 24.98 -4.16 -41.39
N LEU A 574 23.68 -4.41 -41.52
CA LEU A 574 23.07 -5.73 -41.41
C LEU A 574 23.32 -6.53 -42.69
N THR A 575 24.15 -7.57 -42.59
CA THR A 575 24.41 -8.53 -43.68
C THR A 575 23.46 -9.74 -43.64
N ASP A 576 22.84 -10.01 -42.50
CA ASP A 576 21.71 -10.94 -42.38
C ASP A 576 20.44 -10.11 -42.14
N PRO A 577 19.42 -10.17 -43.02
CA PRO A 577 18.16 -9.45 -42.85
C PRO A 577 17.27 -10.01 -41.73
N ARG A 578 17.71 -11.06 -41.01
CA ARG A 578 17.09 -11.63 -39.81
C ARG A 578 18.07 -11.66 -38.64
N THR A 579 18.68 -10.51 -38.36
CA THR A 579 19.61 -10.35 -37.23
C THR A 579 18.93 -10.62 -35.88
N THR A 580 19.71 -11.04 -34.89
CA THR A 580 19.24 -11.16 -33.49
C THR A 580 19.32 -9.80 -32.80
N PHE A 581 18.19 -9.38 -32.25
CA PHE A 581 18.05 -8.18 -31.43
C PHE A 581 18.15 -8.56 -29.96
N SER A 582 18.77 -7.73 -29.14
CA SER A 582 18.86 -7.97 -27.69
C SER A 582 19.06 -6.67 -26.91
N GLY A 583 18.72 -6.71 -25.62
CA GLY A 583 19.09 -5.67 -24.67
C GLY A 583 18.46 -5.91 -23.31
N THR A 584 18.00 -4.83 -22.67
CA THR A 584 17.30 -4.87 -21.37
C THR A 584 15.91 -4.25 -21.41
N GLY A 585 15.06 -4.59 -20.43
CA GLY A 585 13.70 -4.08 -20.30
C GLY A 585 13.04 -4.51 -18.98
N GLU A 586 11.76 -4.21 -18.81
CA GLU A 586 10.96 -4.60 -17.63
C GLU A 586 10.84 -6.14 -17.53
N PRO A 587 11.33 -6.79 -16.46
CA PRO A 587 11.25 -8.24 -16.31
C PRO A 587 9.82 -8.79 -16.46
N GLY A 588 9.61 -9.76 -17.34
CA GLY A 588 8.30 -10.34 -17.63
C GLY A 588 7.44 -9.60 -18.66
N ALA A 589 7.83 -8.39 -19.10
CA ALA A 589 7.15 -7.68 -20.19
C ALA A 589 7.35 -8.38 -21.55
N GLU A 590 6.46 -8.13 -22.51
CA GLU A 590 6.70 -8.45 -23.93
C GLU A 590 7.34 -7.26 -24.63
N LEU A 591 8.61 -7.39 -25.01
CA LEU A 591 9.28 -6.40 -25.84
C LEU A 591 8.98 -6.62 -27.32
N THR A 592 8.75 -5.51 -28.02
CA THR A 592 8.56 -5.44 -29.47
C THR A 592 9.67 -4.62 -30.12
N VAL A 593 10.27 -5.14 -31.19
CA VAL A 593 11.20 -4.41 -32.06
C VAL A 593 10.49 -4.05 -33.36
N THR A 594 10.57 -2.79 -33.78
CA THR A 594 10.00 -2.30 -35.04
C THR A 594 11.04 -1.57 -35.90
N ALA A 595 10.78 -1.47 -37.20
CA ALA A 595 11.61 -0.74 -38.16
C ALA A 595 10.77 0.17 -39.07
N THR A 596 11.23 1.41 -39.21
CA THR A 596 10.66 2.44 -40.10
C THR A 596 11.72 2.85 -41.12
N PRO A 597 11.49 2.71 -42.43
CA PRO A 597 12.49 3.11 -43.44
C PRO A 597 12.70 4.61 -43.47
N THR A 598 13.95 5.07 -43.60
CA THR A 598 14.32 6.50 -43.59
C THR A 598 14.60 7.00 -45.01
N GLY A 599 13.76 7.90 -45.56
CA GLY A 599 13.99 8.52 -46.88
C GLY A 599 12.78 9.28 -47.45
N ASP A 600 12.97 9.93 -48.62
CA ASP A 600 11.97 10.77 -49.32
C ASP A 600 10.79 10.00 -49.95
N VAL A 601 10.11 9.14 -49.17
CA VAL A 601 8.92 8.39 -49.60
C VAL A 601 7.82 8.47 -48.55
N ALA A 602 6.80 9.28 -48.84
CA ALA A 602 5.79 9.77 -47.90
C ALA A 602 4.75 8.74 -47.37
N ALA A 603 5.03 7.44 -47.47
CA ALA A 603 4.25 6.37 -46.85
C ALA A 603 5.03 5.05 -46.92
N LEU A 604 5.80 4.72 -45.88
CA LEU A 604 6.29 3.37 -45.65
C LEU A 604 5.81 2.90 -44.28
N ALA A 605 5.23 1.71 -44.23
CA ALA A 605 4.64 1.17 -43.01
C ALA A 605 5.73 0.76 -42.02
N VAL A 606 5.46 1.00 -40.73
CA VAL A 606 6.23 0.42 -39.62
C VAL A 606 6.15 -1.10 -39.73
N GLN A 607 7.30 -1.77 -39.63
CA GLN A 607 7.39 -3.23 -39.70
C GLN A 607 7.85 -3.78 -38.36
N THR A 608 7.04 -4.61 -37.71
CA THR A 608 7.48 -5.41 -36.56
C THR A 608 8.53 -6.42 -37.01
N LEU A 609 9.69 -6.40 -36.36
CA LEU A 609 10.81 -7.30 -36.66
C LEU A 609 10.74 -8.57 -35.82
N CYS A 610 10.55 -8.43 -34.51
CA CYS A 610 10.30 -9.54 -33.60
C CYS A 610 9.63 -9.05 -32.30
N THR A 611 9.06 -9.99 -31.57
CA THR A 611 8.66 -9.84 -30.17
C THR A 611 9.32 -10.92 -29.33
N ALA A 612 9.58 -10.64 -28.04
CA ALA A 612 10.01 -11.63 -27.06
C ALA A 612 9.64 -11.18 -25.63
N PRO A 613 9.44 -12.14 -24.71
CA PRO A 613 9.41 -11.81 -23.29
C PRO A 613 10.79 -11.31 -22.82
N VAL A 614 10.78 -10.45 -21.82
CA VAL A 614 11.95 -10.09 -21.03
C VAL A 614 12.11 -11.12 -19.91
N ASP A 615 13.30 -11.68 -19.77
CA ASP A 615 13.67 -12.66 -18.75
C ASP A 615 13.67 -12.02 -17.34
N ALA A 616 13.69 -12.87 -16.30
CA ALA A 616 13.58 -12.44 -14.90
C ALA A 616 14.78 -11.61 -14.39
N ASP A 617 15.90 -11.60 -15.11
CA ASP A 617 17.07 -10.75 -14.88
C ASP A 617 17.05 -9.44 -15.69
N GLY A 618 15.95 -9.16 -16.40
CA GLY A 618 15.75 -7.96 -17.22
C GLY A 618 16.37 -8.04 -18.61
N ALA A 619 17.01 -9.16 -18.99
CA ALA A 619 17.53 -9.36 -20.33
C ALA A 619 16.44 -9.78 -21.32
N TRP A 620 16.61 -9.47 -22.60
CA TRP A 620 15.74 -10.00 -23.67
C TRP A 620 16.53 -10.26 -24.95
N SER A 621 16.02 -11.18 -25.78
CA SER A 621 16.59 -11.48 -27.09
C SER A 621 15.53 -12.01 -28.05
N CYS A 622 15.52 -11.52 -29.30
CA CYS A 622 14.67 -12.07 -30.37
C CYS A 622 15.33 -12.08 -31.75
N ASP A 623 15.18 -13.18 -32.47
CA ASP A 623 15.59 -13.28 -33.87
C ASP A 623 14.57 -12.56 -34.77
N GLY A 624 15.07 -11.72 -35.69
CA GLY A 624 14.24 -11.03 -36.67
C GLY A 624 13.40 -11.99 -37.53
N GLN A 625 12.08 -11.89 -37.42
CA GLN A 625 11.10 -12.69 -38.16
C GLN A 625 10.75 -12.05 -39.52
N THR A 626 10.84 -10.72 -39.62
CA THR A 626 10.55 -9.95 -40.84
C THR A 626 11.82 -9.59 -41.60
N THR A 627 11.97 -10.10 -42.83
CA THR A 627 13.10 -9.80 -43.73
C THR A 627 13.05 -8.35 -44.21
N LEU A 628 14.02 -7.53 -43.79
CA LEU A 628 14.19 -6.17 -44.31
C LEU A 628 14.75 -6.17 -45.75
N ALA A 629 14.29 -5.21 -46.55
CA ALA A 629 14.84 -4.96 -47.89
C ALA A 629 16.12 -4.09 -47.79
N PRO A 630 17.00 -4.08 -48.81
CA PRO A 630 18.19 -3.22 -48.79
C PRO A 630 17.82 -1.73 -48.69
N GLY A 631 18.41 -1.02 -47.73
CA GLY A 631 18.07 0.37 -47.42
C GLY A 631 18.39 0.75 -45.97
N THR A 632 18.06 1.97 -45.60
CA THR A 632 18.29 2.53 -44.26
C THR A 632 16.99 2.56 -43.45
N TYR A 633 17.05 2.14 -42.19
CA TYR A 633 15.91 2.02 -41.29
C TYR A 633 16.23 2.62 -39.93
N ALA A 634 15.29 3.36 -39.35
CA ALA A 634 15.23 3.66 -37.93
C ALA A 634 14.55 2.48 -37.22
N LEU A 635 15.22 1.87 -36.26
CA LEU A 635 14.64 0.90 -35.35
C LEU A 635 14.09 1.63 -34.14
N ALA A 636 12.90 1.22 -33.70
CA ALA A 636 12.31 1.63 -32.44
C ALA A 636 11.89 0.38 -31.65
N ILE A 637 12.04 0.42 -30.34
CA ILE A 637 11.66 -0.65 -29.43
C ILE A 637 10.63 -0.17 -28.42
N SER A 638 9.81 -1.09 -27.91
CA SER A 638 8.86 -0.81 -26.84
C SER A 638 8.59 -2.06 -26.00
N THR A 639 8.53 -1.93 -24.69
CA THR A 639 8.04 -2.97 -23.77
C THR A 639 6.57 -2.78 -23.55
N THR A 640 5.78 -3.78 -23.92
CA THR A 640 4.43 -3.95 -23.42
C THR A 640 4.56 -4.72 -22.10
N SER A 641 4.39 -4.04 -20.97
CA SER A 641 4.41 -4.70 -19.64
C SER A 641 3.40 -5.85 -19.59
N THR A 642 3.50 -6.73 -18.58
CA THR A 642 2.46 -7.75 -18.29
C THR A 642 1.07 -7.12 -18.13
N ALA A 643 1.03 -5.84 -17.73
CA ALA A 643 -0.17 -5.03 -17.76
C ALA A 643 -0.77 -5.01 -19.17
N GLY A 644 0.02 -4.60 -20.16
CA GLY A 644 -0.41 -4.08 -21.45
C GLY A 644 -0.01 -2.61 -21.71
N VAL A 645 0.69 -1.96 -20.76
CA VAL A 645 1.21 -0.58 -20.93
C VAL A 645 2.45 -0.64 -21.82
N THR A 646 2.48 0.16 -22.88
CA THR A 646 3.58 0.17 -23.86
C THR A 646 4.55 1.31 -23.58
N THR A 647 5.69 1.01 -22.96
CA THR A 647 6.78 1.97 -22.73
C THR A 647 7.71 1.99 -23.95
N PRO A 648 7.84 3.11 -24.70
CA PRO A 648 8.80 3.23 -25.79
C PRO A 648 10.24 3.35 -25.24
N GLY A 649 11.21 2.78 -25.94
CA GLY A 649 12.63 2.88 -25.61
C GLY A 649 13.29 4.16 -26.14
N GLU A 650 14.33 4.64 -25.46
CA GLU A 650 15.16 5.78 -25.91
C GLU A 650 16.10 5.42 -27.09
N VAL A 651 15.57 5.05 -28.26
CA VAL A 651 16.45 4.89 -29.43
C VAL A 651 15.81 5.09 -30.81
N ASP A 652 16.39 6.03 -31.57
CA ASP A 652 16.35 6.09 -33.04
C ASP A 652 17.58 5.35 -33.63
N VAL A 653 17.70 4.02 -33.44
CA VAL A 653 18.86 3.28 -34.01
C VAL A 653 18.75 3.23 -35.52
N THR A 654 19.61 3.96 -36.23
CA THR A 654 19.70 3.85 -37.69
C THR A 654 20.59 2.67 -38.10
N VAL A 655 20.05 1.72 -38.87
CA VAL A 655 20.79 0.58 -39.46
C VAL A 655 20.71 0.59 -40.99
N GLU A 656 21.72 0.02 -41.65
CA GLU A 656 21.75 -0.14 -43.12
C GLU A 656 21.70 -1.63 -43.48
N VAL A 657 20.74 -2.04 -44.31
CA VAL A 657 20.63 -3.42 -44.81
C VAL A 657 21.33 -3.51 -46.15
N ALA A 658 22.35 -4.36 -46.24
CA ALA A 658 23.17 -4.48 -47.44
C ALA A 658 22.40 -5.14 -48.61
N ALA A 659 22.68 -4.70 -49.84
CA ALA A 659 22.23 -5.41 -51.03
C ALA A 659 22.92 -6.77 -51.14
N ALA A 660 22.16 -7.83 -51.41
CA ALA A 660 22.72 -9.17 -51.58
C ALA A 660 23.80 -9.17 -52.69
N PRO A 661 24.96 -9.81 -52.48
CA PRO A 661 26.01 -9.85 -53.49
C PRO A 661 25.50 -10.57 -54.75
N THR A 662 25.40 -9.85 -55.87
CA THR A 662 25.10 -10.44 -57.17
C THR A 662 26.18 -11.45 -57.53
N GLU A 663 25.82 -12.74 -57.62
CA GLU A 663 26.71 -13.75 -58.20
C GLU A 663 27.06 -13.36 -59.64
N GLU A 664 28.37 -13.27 -59.91
CA GLU A 664 28.88 -12.98 -61.24
C GLU A 664 28.60 -14.17 -62.17
N PRO A 665 27.98 -13.97 -63.35
CA PRO A 665 27.51 -15.08 -64.17
C PRO A 665 28.66 -15.94 -64.67
N THR A 666 28.60 -17.24 -64.37
CA THR A 666 29.64 -18.21 -64.74
C THR A 666 29.76 -18.30 -66.27
N PRO A 667 30.98 -18.20 -66.85
CA PRO A 667 31.16 -18.24 -68.30
C PRO A 667 30.79 -19.62 -68.88
N PRO A 668 30.21 -19.67 -70.10
CA PRO A 668 29.66 -20.91 -70.65
C PRO A 668 30.75 -21.93 -71.01
N VAL A 669 30.48 -23.19 -70.67
CA VAL A 669 31.34 -24.35 -70.97
C VAL A 669 31.31 -24.65 -72.48
N PRO A 670 32.47 -24.86 -73.16
CA PRO A 670 32.50 -25.25 -74.57
C PRO A 670 32.00 -26.69 -74.78
N THR A 671 31.12 -26.88 -75.76
CA THR A 671 30.69 -28.20 -76.23
C THR A 671 31.59 -28.71 -77.37
N ASP A 672 32.10 -29.93 -77.26
CA ASP A 672 32.80 -30.68 -78.32
C ASP A 672 32.02 -32.00 -78.61
N PRO A 673 32.26 -32.76 -79.71
CA PRO A 673 31.14 -33.24 -80.52
C PRO A 673 30.81 -34.73 -80.35
N THR A 674 29.64 -35.09 -80.89
CA THR A 674 29.01 -36.42 -80.91
C THR A 674 29.86 -37.53 -81.55
N PRO A 675 29.82 -38.74 -80.97
CA PRO A 675 29.97 -39.99 -81.73
C PRO A 675 28.71 -40.89 -81.68
N THR A 676 28.64 -41.84 -82.61
CA THR A 676 27.45 -42.65 -82.98
C THR A 676 27.26 -43.97 -82.21
N ASP A 677 26.00 -44.44 -82.23
CA ASP A 677 25.36 -45.75 -81.87
C ASP A 677 26.10 -47.03 -82.38
N PRO A 678 25.75 -48.33 -82.05
CA PRO A 678 24.52 -48.82 -81.36
C PRO A 678 24.56 -50.09 -80.42
N ALA A 679 23.44 -50.30 -79.69
CA ALA A 679 22.77 -51.58 -79.30
C ALA A 679 23.43 -52.61 -78.32
N PRO A 680 22.67 -53.59 -77.72
CA PRO A 680 21.23 -53.71 -77.39
C PRO A 680 20.90 -54.08 -75.90
N ALA A 681 19.61 -54.24 -75.56
CA ALA A 681 19.06 -54.62 -74.22
C ALA A 681 19.14 -56.14 -73.91
N PRO A 682 18.86 -56.59 -72.66
CA PRO A 682 17.48 -56.71 -72.11
C PRO A 682 17.36 -56.17 -70.65
N GLU A 683 16.35 -56.38 -69.79
CA GLU A 683 15.15 -57.27 -69.81
C GLU A 683 13.90 -56.67 -69.12
N THR A 684 13.38 -57.26 -68.02
CA THR A 684 12.10 -56.95 -67.33
C THR A 684 12.28 -57.00 -65.78
N THR A 685 11.51 -56.31 -64.94
CA THR A 685 10.12 -56.68 -64.53
C THR A 685 9.34 -55.55 -63.82
N ALA A 686 8.02 -55.54 -64.03
CA ALA A 686 6.97 -54.95 -63.18
C ALA A 686 6.16 -56.13 -62.55
N PRO A 687 5.03 -56.01 -61.79
CA PRO A 687 4.14 -54.86 -61.48
C PRO A 687 3.92 -54.70 -59.93
N VAL A 688 2.99 -53.93 -59.32
CA VAL A 688 1.51 -53.85 -59.44
C VAL A 688 0.97 -52.58 -58.74
N ALA A 689 -0.03 -51.94 -59.35
CA ALA A 689 -1.06 -51.10 -58.71
C ALA A 689 -2.45 -51.79 -58.91
N PRO A 690 -3.50 -51.54 -58.10
CA PRO A 690 -4.34 -50.33 -58.23
C PRO A 690 -4.86 -49.83 -56.84
N GLY A 691 -5.62 -48.74 -56.65
CA GLY A 691 -6.74 -48.19 -57.42
C GLY A 691 -7.67 -47.36 -56.50
N PRO A 692 -8.81 -46.82 -56.98
CA PRO A 692 -8.93 -45.35 -57.08
C PRO A 692 -10.28 -44.73 -56.61
N GLY A 693 -10.36 -43.39 -56.68
CA GLY A 693 -11.61 -42.58 -56.76
C GLY A 693 -11.85 -41.63 -55.57
N GLY A 694 -12.46 -40.45 -55.73
CA GLY A 694 -12.89 -39.73 -56.95
C GLY A 694 -14.09 -38.79 -56.71
N GLY A 695 -14.05 -37.55 -57.26
CA GLY A 695 -15.14 -36.55 -57.21
C GLY A 695 -15.20 -35.72 -55.90
N GLY A 696 -15.82 -34.53 -55.85
CA GLY A 696 -16.48 -33.74 -56.90
C GLY A 696 -17.18 -32.47 -56.31
N SER A 697 -17.23 -31.40 -57.10
CA SER A 697 -17.85 -30.06 -56.87
C SER A 697 -19.25 -30.00 -56.23
N THR A 698 -19.59 -28.90 -55.52
CA THR A 698 -20.54 -27.84 -56.00
C THR A 698 -20.86 -26.71 -54.99
N ASP A 699 -20.94 -25.49 -55.55
CA ASP A 699 -21.75 -24.27 -55.29
C ASP A 699 -22.74 -24.12 -54.10
N GLY A 700 -23.01 -22.86 -53.71
CA GLY A 700 -24.40 -22.40 -53.50
C GLY A 700 -24.71 -21.34 -52.42
N ASP A 701 -24.77 -20.06 -52.82
CA ASP A 701 -25.58 -18.90 -52.36
C ASP A 701 -26.39 -18.89 -51.03
N GLY A 702 -26.51 -17.69 -50.43
CA GLY A 702 -27.62 -17.36 -49.51
C GLY A 702 -27.49 -16.04 -48.72
N ALA A 703 -27.96 -14.92 -49.27
CA ALA A 703 -28.18 -13.67 -48.52
C ALA A 703 -29.62 -13.59 -47.95
N ASP A 704 -29.90 -12.74 -46.95
CA ASP A 704 -30.62 -11.45 -47.13
C ASP A 704 -31.20 -10.81 -45.82
N ARG A 705 -31.09 -9.47 -45.72
CA ARG A 705 -32.02 -8.44 -45.18
C ARG A 705 -32.66 -8.42 -43.74
N SER A 706 -32.25 -7.36 -43.01
CA SER A 706 -33.03 -6.17 -42.54
C SER A 706 -34.16 -6.20 -41.47
N ALA A 707 -34.07 -5.29 -40.49
CA ALA A 707 -35.03 -4.20 -40.11
C ALA A 707 -34.55 -3.54 -38.79
N GLN A 708 -34.32 -2.23 -38.59
CA GLN A 708 -35.06 -0.96 -38.76
C GLN A 708 -36.19 -0.62 -37.74
N GLY A 709 -36.07 0.57 -37.13
CA GLY A 709 -37.02 1.26 -36.23
C GLY A 709 -36.50 1.37 -34.79
N GLY A 710 -36.48 2.50 -34.08
CA GLY A 710 -36.91 3.90 -34.32
C GLY A 710 -37.30 4.52 -32.97
N ASP A 711 -36.55 5.47 -32.41
CA ASP A 711 -36.65 6.94 -32.59
C ASP A 711 -37.53 7.63 -31.50
N LEU A 712 -37.22 8.89 -31.17
CA LEU A 712 -37.93 9.84 -30.25
C LEU A 712 -37.77 9.61 -28.72
N ALA A 713 -37.55 10.63 -27.87
CA ALA A 713 -37.27 12.06 -28.07
C ALA A 713 -36.65 12.73 -26.81
N GLU A 714 -35.98 13.87 -26.99
CA GLU A 714 -35.53 14.78 -25.92
C GLU A 714 -36.69 15.51 -25.22
N THR A 715 -36.46 16.09 -24.04
CA THR A 715 -36.76 17.51 -23.69
C THR A 715 -36.50 17.83 -22.20
N GLY A 716 -36.03 19.05 -21.90
CA GLY A 716 -36.38 19.76 -20.66
C GLY A 716 -35.23 20.20 -19.74
N THR A 717 -34.69 21.39 -19.98
CA THR A 717 -33.89 22.16 -19.00
C THR A 717 -34.78 22.94 -18.02
N ASP A 718 -34.20 23.32 -16.87
CA ASP A 718 -34.35 24.60 -16.14
C ASP A 718 -34.65 24.48 -14.63
N GLY A 719 -33.84 25.15 -13.78
CA GLY A 719 -34.45 26.14 -12.87
C GLY A 719 -34.37 26.02 -11.33
N ALA A 720 -33.16 25.95 -10.76
CA ALA A 720 -32.79 26.66 -9.49
C ALA A 720 -33.48 26.21 -8.15
N PRO A 721 -33.24 26.86 -6.98
CA PRO A 721 -32.41 26.24 -5.95
C PRO A 721 -33.09 26.05 -4.58
N VAL A 722 -32.69 25.05 -3.78
CA VAL A 722 -33.20 24.82 -2.41
C VAL A 722 -32.10 24.45 -1.41
N LEU A 723 -31.79 25.42 -0.56
CA LEU A 723 -31.44 25.35 0.87
C LEU A 723 -30.76 24.10 1.45
N ALA A 724 -29.61 24.37 2.09
CA ALA A 724 -28.87 23.49 2.99
C ALA A 724 -29.72 22.82 4.08
N GLY A 725 -29.36 21.57 4.37
CA GLY A 725 -29.79 20.79 5.53
C GLY A 725 -28.72 19.72 5.80
N ALA A 726 -28.29 19.62 7.06
CA ALA A 726 -27.11 18.87 7.47
C ALA A 726 -27.08 17.40 7.01
N ALA A 727 -25.90 16.96 6.57
CA ALA A 727 -25.48 15.56 6.60
C ALA A 727 -24.29 15.49 7.57
N LEU A 728 -24.40 14.64 8.60
CA LEU A 728 -23.34 14.46 9.59
C LEU A 728 -22.22 13.57 9.03
N LEU A 729 -21.01 13.79 9.55
CA LEU A 729 -19.78 13.10 9.15
C LEU A 729 -19.83 11.59 9.41
N THR A 730 -19.41 10.81 8.42
CA THR A 730 -19.08 9.39 8.55
C THR A 730 -17.55 9.26 8.60
N VAL A 731 -16.94 9.47 9.77
CA VAL A 731 -15.48 9.30 9.95
C VAL A 731 -15.17 7.82 10.23
N LEU A 732 -14.13 7.28 9.58
CA LEU A 732 -13.62 5.90 9.69
C LEU A 732 -14.54 4.76 9.17
N LEU A 733 -15.44 5.05 8.22
CA LEU A 733 -16.21 4.03 7.47
C LEU A 733 -16.20 4.24 5.93
N GLY A 734 -15.28 5.08 5.42
CA GLY A 734 -15.23 5.58 4.03
C GLY A 734 -15.16 4.54 2.91
N ALA A 735 -14.71 3.32 3.20
CA ALA A 735 -14.67 2.22 2.21
C ALA A 735 -16.03 1.51 1.99
N ALA A 736 -17.06 1.75 2.81
CA ALA A 736 -18.17 0.80 2.95
C ALA A 736 -19.53 1.18 2.32
N THR A 737 -19.78 2.44 1.93
CA THR A 737 -21.18 2.94 1.79
C THR A 737 -21.77 3.05 0.37
N VAL A 738 -21.03 2.76 -0.71
CA VAL A 738 -21.50 3.03 -2.09
C VAL A 738 -22.24 1.85 -2.77
N PHE A 739 -22.08 0.60 -2.32
CA PHE A 739 -22.50 -0.59 -3.10
C PHE A 739 -24.01 -0.89 -3.23
N LEU A 740 -24.92 -0.01 -2.80
CA LEU A 740 -26.38 -0.26 -2.82
C LEU A 740 -27.20 0.49 -3.88
N ALA A 741 -26.58 1.37 -4.70
CA ALA A 741 -27.32 2.20 -5.66
C ALA A 741 -27.63 1.55 -7.04
N ARG A 742 -26.81 0.62 -7.55
CA ARG A 742 -26.89 0.20 -8.98
C ARG A 742 -27.67 -1.09 -9.31
N ARG A 743 -28.20 -1.85 -8.34
CA ARG A 743 -28.95 -3.10 -8.63
C ARG A 743 -30.43 -2.96 -9.05
N ARG A 744 -30.89 -1.76 -9.42
CA ARG A 744 -32.29 -1.49 -9.87
C ARG A 744 -32.47 -1.16 -11.35
N ARG A 745 -31.47 -1.41 -12.21
CA ARG A 745 -31.62 -1.30 -13.68
C ARG A 745 -30.95 -2.45 -14.45
N LEU A 746 -31.26 -3.70 -14.11
CA LEU A 746 -31.20 -4.84 -15.04
C LEU A 746 -32.29 -5.84 -14.64
N GLY A 747 -33.46 -5.70 -15.26
CA GLY A 747 -34.67 -6.51 -15.05
C GLY A 747 -35.79 -6.07 -15.98
#